data_AF-A0A150FZM1-F1
#
_entry.id   AF-A0A150FZM1-F1
#
_cell.length_a   1.000
_cell.length_b   1.000
_cell.length_c   1.000
_cell.angle_alpha   90.00
_cell.angle_beta   90.00
_cell.angle_gamma   90.00
#
_symmetry.space_group_name_H-M   'P 1'
#
loop_
_entity.id
_entity.type
_entity.pdbx_description
1 polymer ?
#
loop_
_entity_poly.entity_id
_entity_poly.type
_entity_poly.pdbx_seq_one_letter_code
_entity_poly.pdbx_strand_id
1 'polypeptide(L)'
;MGGVEIGASGHLKSSLTIASSASLMAFAALTWEQDLRTAPNGEPNDAAWNQLLRNLDWAADYLHQCASVGGNGTFVAQVGDHFVEDSYWGPPEDAPADEFRPVWVIDAKNKEGADVTSQAVAALTAVGLLLQKEGAMRDQVRSKRYLDKAAEVWAWAKNLQSVWQAPEGNNTVISRTHSDDQAWAAAWVCKREIMTKGPNVEAACSEAAAAWDDYLMREGHLNTDNWHAAALLLLRDVGAGGSTAVSGYLAALQARYLNTWVPSSFDESSKPACDPCTPPAGGMCEAPGGFVVVEGPAPAYYTAAMAFVALAAAEPEGSVDSNLGRRWQCWAKRQVDWMLGNNPSGKAIVTGLEKTPGFSGIAIPAQPRHRGSACADGVCAEPGRPNPRTLPGALLAGPQRDGTIEDNRDNGPYSFVSVEYNGAFAAALMVGPGVGGPFFAPEGVDTERQDLGGFLHGKFCRGQFLNSSSYVNRIASPNGTYSLFLNTNGSLEYRQGELLRWGYRVLTIQSQCPCTFSFESSGVLTVKDRNNVAQWHYWPLAGTNPQCLELTDDGQMRLLGANSEVVETILPRNRLCRGDVLTSSTDSPANFTSPKDRLVAAPYSNRWMMILNTAGNFILYNYAEGSIPAASPWSTGSAYPVTATALANAPYTLGFRESDGALVIWDKNVCPSFPGFNVHVDTDSAGYGVRDAGSLNQAAEACAVTPWCRFFGSDGWMKINTSSILPLTGACFYERPRADPIADNNLVIIGTGTWFGSCVEVPNNNQAAGVFLQQGQCNGASSQTFVLDAAGPGGWYRIMTTDGLCWGVKDASTADAAQLVLGSCSGADEQRFRFDAHPRDGFRIMPKHTLGMCVDVLLNYVDNGQRLQIWPCNLSPAQQFEVIRSPVPRAESECPDVPGFVMQEDMAAWGGTPFRRTFNLPEAAEACTVTPFCKAFQSDGWLRKDWEIVTPTPGSCLYTRPTADGDGWWRIKSVTGFCWGVINERTDSYAEMVLKPCRYAAQDQQFRVTSHPRGAYYFIPRHAQGMRVDVLLAEPTDAKTIQIWPTNETPAQQFEIITSVKPRPPPAALPPPPPSSCPQFEGFVARDNLEASGTDIRTLPNFAAAAQACSFTPYCKAFLSTGQLKTSISSTTAKNGTCLYTRPAMTAITDNAYVLIGTATSYGGCIDGGNMTVGEVLRQYTCNGTFSHHWFLEDASAGTLHC
;
A
#
# COMPACT_ATOMS: atom_id res chain seq x y z
N MET A 1 4.77 36.23 -20.93
CA MET A 1 3.33 36.42 -20.72
C MET A 1 3.00 37.88 -21.01
N GLY A 2 2.81 38.20 -22.29
CA GLY A 2 2.18 39.43 -22.74
C GLY A 2 0.83 39.02 -23.33
N GLY A 3 -0.24 39.66 -22.88
CA GLY A 3 -1.63 39.27 -23.18
C GLY A 3 -2.14 38.17 -22.24
N VAL A 4 -2.62 38.53 -21.04
CA VAL A 4 -3.38 37.61 -20.18
C VAL A 4 -4.85 38.04 -20.22
N GLU A 5 -5.66 37.24 -20.93
CA GLU A 5 -7.14 37.28 -21.00
C GLU A 5 -7.71 36.66 -19.70
N ILE A 6 -8.55 37.37 -18.94
CA ILE A 6 -8.96 36.97 -17.57
C ILE A 6 -10.47 37.12 -17.33
N GLY A 7 -11.22 36.31 -18.07
CA GLY A 7 -12.66 36.12 -17.91
C GLY A 7 -13.19 35.62 -19.23
N ALA A 8 -13.71 34.39 -19.26
CA ALA A 8 -14.37 33.74 -20.39
C ALA A 8 -13.99 34.31 -21.78
N SER A 9 -12.91 33.79 -22.38
CA SER A 9 -12.53 34.07 -23.78
C SER A 9 -12.29 35.55 -24.16
N GLY A 10 -12.21 36.47 -23.18
CA GLY A 10 -12.07 37.92 -23.37
C GLY A 10 -11.02 38.60 -22.48
N HIS A 11 -10.92 39.91 -22.58
CA HIS A 11 -9.85 40.76 -22.03
C HIS A 11 -10.15 41.34 -20.65
N LEU A 12 -11.38 41.17 -20.15
CA LEU A 12 -11.82 41.62 -18.82
C LEU A 12 -10.92 40.98 -17.77
N LYS A 13 -10.73 41.67 -16.64
CA LYS A 13 -9.97 41.12 -15.51
C LYS A 13 -10.86 41.07 -14.29
N SER A 14 -11.28 39.87 -13.91
CA SER A 14 -12.00 39.61 -12.67
C SER A 14 -11.00 39.22 -11.56
N SER A 15 -10.92 40.03 -10.50
CA SER A 15 -10.06 39.71 -9.35
C SER A 15 -10.49 38.40 -8.67
N LEU A 16 -11.78 38.05 -8.75
CA LEU A 16 -12.31 36.80 -8.20
C LEU A 16 -11.72 35.58 -8.91
N THR A 17 -11.75 35.51 -10.24
CA THR A 17 -11.24 34.37 -11.01
C THR A 17 -9.71 34.25 -10.95
N ILE A 18 -9.00 35.38 -10.92
CA ILE A 18 -7.54 35.41 -10.74
C ILE A 18 -7.16 34.83 -9.38
N ALA A 19 -7.78 35.35 -8.32
CA ALA A 19 -7.40 35.02 -6.97
C ALA A 19 -7.78 33.58 -6.59
N SER A 20 -8.97 33.14 -7.01
CA SER A 20 -9.44 31.76 -6.87
C SER A 20 -8.50 30.76 -7.56
N SER A 21 -8.16 30.99 -8.83
CA SER A 21 -7.24 30.13 -9.58
C SER A 21 -5.83 30.11 -8.96
N ALA A 22 -5.31 31.28 -8.58
CA ALA A 22 -3.97 31.41 -8.02
C ALA A 22 -3.86 30.71 -6.65
N SER A 23 -4.85 30.91 -5.77
CA SER A 23 -4.85 30.29 -4.45
C SER A 23 -5.02 28.76 -4.51
N LEU A 24 -5.82 28.22 -5.45
CA LEU A 24 -5.97 26.78 -5.63
C LEU A 24 -4.69 26.11 -6.12
N MET A 25 -4.08 26.67 -7.17
CA MET A 25 -2.81 26.17 -7.69
C MET A 25 -1.70 26.29 -6.64
N ALA A 26 -1.71 27.36 -5.83
CA ALA A 26 -0.77 27.51 -4.74
C ALA A 26 -1.00 26.50 -3.61
N PHE A 27 -2.26 26.13 -3.33
CA PHE A 27 -2.58 25.07 -2.39
C PHE A 27 -2.00 23.73 -2.86
N ALA A 28 -2.25 23.36 -4.11
CA ALA A 28 -1.69 22.15 -4.70
C ALA A 28 -0.16 22.17 -4.69
N ALA A 29 0.46 23.28 -5.11
CA ALA A 29 1.91 23.41 -5.15
C ALA A 29 2.58 23.28 -3.77
N LEU A 30 1.97 23.80 -2.71
CA LEU A 30 2.49 23.64 -1.35
C LEU A 30 2.29 22.23 -0.79
N THR A 31 1.29 21.50 -1.30
CA THR A 31 0.94 20.15 -0.85
C THR A 31 1.87 19.13 -1.52
N TRP A 32 2.01 19.20 -2.84
CA TRP A 32 2.85 18.31 -3.65
C TRP A 32 4.13 19.01 -4.15
N GLU A 33 4.76 19.82 -3.28
CA GLU A 33 5.98 20.57 -3.63
C GLU A 33 7.07 19.65 -4.16
N GLN A 34 7.25 18.49 -3.52
CA GLN A 34 8.27 17.53 -3.91
C GLN A 34 8.01 17.00 -5.32
N ASP A 35 6.78 16.62 -5.63
CA ASP A 35 6.41 16.04 -6.92
C ASP A 35 6.62 17.04 -8.06
N LEU A 36 6.30 18.32 -7.84
CA LEU A 36 6.47 19.37 -8.84
C LEU A 36 7.92 19.79 -9.09
N ARG A 37 8.79 19.49 -8.13
CA ARG A 37 10.22 19.79 -8.18
C ARG A 37 11.07 18.58 -8.51
N THR A 38 10.44 17.44 -8.75
CA THR A 38 11.14 16.19 -9.06
C THR A 38 10.79 15.80 -10.50
N ALA A 39 11.80 15.60 -11.34
CA ALA A 39 11.61 15.02 -12.65
C ALA A 39 11.19 13.55 -12.55
N PRO A 40 10.62 12.95 -13.62
CA PRO A 40 10.21 11.54 -13.63
C PRO A 40 11.33 10.53 -13.29
N ASN A 41 12.59 10.95 -13.40
CA ASN A 41 13.77 10.16 -13.04
C ASN A 41 14.24 10.37 -11.58
N GLY A 42 13.48 11.09 -10.76
CA GLY A 42 13.81 11.35 -9.35
C GLY A 42 14.78 12.52 -9.12
N GLU A 43 15.30 13.15 -10.17
CA GLU A 43 16.21 14.28 -10.06
C GLU A 43 15.48 15.62 -9.81
N PRO A 44 16.07 16.58 -9.09
CA PRO A 44 15.48 17.91 -8.94
C PRO A 44 15.31 18.61 -10.29
N ASN A 45 14.08 19.00 -10.62
CA ASN A 45 13.74 19.80 -11.79
C ASN A 45 12.73 20.88 -11.42
N ASP A 46 13.23 22.08 -11.13
CA ASP A 46 12.40 23.22 -10.79
C ASP A 46 11.77 23.91 -12.03
N ALA A 47 11.84 23.37 -13.25
CA ALA A 47 11.34 24.07 -14.44
C ALA A 47 9.82 24.34 -14.34
N ALA A 48 9.04 23.30 -14.01
CA ALA A 48 7.60 23.41 -13.81
C ALA A 48 7.26 24.29 -12.60
N TRP A 49 7.95 24.07 -11.48
CA TRP A 49 7.85 24.88 -10.27
C TRP A 49 8.10 26.38 -10.53
N ASN A 50 9.20 26.71 -11.20
CA ASN A 50 9.56 28.09 -11.50
C ASN A 50 8.59 28.73 -12.49
N GLN A 51 8.08 27.97 -13.47
CA GLN A 51 7.05 28.48 -14.37
C GLN A 51 5.74 28.76 -13.62
N LEU A 52 5.33 27.85 -12.73
CA LEU A 52 4.17 28.04 -11.88
C LEU A 52 4.33 29.29 -10.99
N LEU A 53 5.45 29.41 -10.28
CA LEU A 53 5.72 30.57 -9.43
C LEU A 53 5.73 31.89 -10.21
N ARG A 54 6.28 31.92 -11.43
CA ARG A 54 6.20 33.13 -12.27
C ARG A 54 4.76 33.54 -12.56
N ASN A 55 3.88 32.57 -12.83
CA ASN A 55 2.47 32.83 -13.14
C ASN A 55 1.71 33.31 -11.90
N LEU A 56 1.95 32.65 -10.77
CA LEU A 56 1.33 32.98 -9.49
C LEU A 56 1.82 34.33 -8.94
N ASP A 57 3.10 34.64 -9.11
CA ASP A 57 3.68 35.93 -8.76
C ASP A 57 3.05 37.07 -9.58
N TRP A 58 2.83 36.87 -10.88
CA TRP A 58 2.10 37.84 -11.71
C TRP A 58 0.67 38.12 -11.19
N ALA A 59 -0.05 37.05 -10.85
CA ALA A 59 -1.40 37.17 -10.28
C ALA A 59 -1.39 37.90 -8.93
N ALA A 60 -0.45 37.56 -8.04
CA ALA A 60 -0.30 38.20 -6.74
C ALA A 60 0.11 39.68 -6.87
N ASP A 61 0.99 40.04 -7.81
CA ASP A 61 1.36 41.44 -8.02
C ASP A 61 0.16 42.27 -8.51
N TYR A 62 -0.65 41.73 -9.43
CA TYR A 62 -1.89 42.37 -9.86
C TYR A 62 -2.86 42.58 -8.68
N LEU A 63 -3.10 41.56 -7.86
CA LEU A 63 -3.99 41.65 -6.69
C LEU A 63 -3.44 42.61 -5.62
N HIS A 64 -2.12 42.65 -5.43
CA HIS A 64 -1.49 43.62 -4.55
C HIS A 64 -1.74 45.04 -5.06
N GLN A 65 -1.61 45.29 -6.37
CA GLN A 65 -1.92 46.59 -6.96
C GLN A 65 -3.40 46.95 -6.75
N CYS A 66 -4.31 46.00 -6.99
CA CYS A 66 -5.75 46.17 -6.75
C CYS A 66 -6.06 46.56 -5.30
N ALA A 67 -5.32 46.00 -4.33
CA ALA A 67 -5.43 46.31 -2.91
C ALA A 67 -4.65 47.56 -2.46
N SER A 68 -3.96 48.24 -3.38
CA SER A 68 -3.17 49.45 -3.09
C SER A 68 -3.80 50.72 -3.67
N VAL A 69 -4.71 50.57 -4.63
CA VAL A 69 -5.45 51.68 -5.25
C VAL A 69 -6.57 52.13 -4.31
N GLY A 70 -6.67 53.44 -4.06
CA GLY A 70 -7.77 54.04 -3.28
C GLY A 70 -7.53 54.18 -1.76
N GLY A 71 -6.50 53.54 -1.21
CA GLY A 71 -6.17 53.58 0.22
C GLY A 71 -6.79 52.43 1.02
N ASN A 72 -6.74 52.53 2.36
CA ASN A 72 -7.20 51.46 3.25
C ASN A 72 -8.74 51.32 3.19
N GLY A 73 -9.24 50.09 3.05
CA GLY A 73 -10.66 49.79 2.89
C GLY A 73 -11.17 49.85 1.45
N THR A 74 -10.30 49.92 0.45
CA THR A 74 -10.66 49.86 -0.98
C THR A 74 -9.94 48.72 -1.70
N PHE A 75 -10.63 48.08 -2.65
CA PHE A 75 -10.06 47.00 -3.46
C PHE A 75 -10.64 46.99 -4.87
N VAL A 76 -9.80 46.87 -5.91
CA VAL A 76 -10.28 46.76 -7.30
C VAL A 76 -10.83 45.35 -7.57
N ALA A 77 -12.14 45.25 -7.77
CA ALA A 77 -12.82 43.98 -8.02
C ALA A 77 -12.73 43.53 -9.49
N GLN A 78 -12.82 44.48 -10.42
CA GLN A 78 -12.85 44.19 -11.85
C GLN A 78 -12.27 45.34 -12.69
N VAL A 79 -11.62 45.00 -13.80
CA VAL A 79 -11.18 45.96 -14.82
C VAL A 79 -11.74 45.54 -16.19
N GLY A 80 -12.60 46.38 -16.75
CA GLY A 80 -13.38 46.11 -17.94
C GLY A 80 -14.84 45.76 -17.64
N ASP A 81 -15.63 45.67 -18.70
CA ASP A 81 -17.04 45.30 -18.68
C ASP A 81 -17.47 44.50 -19.91
N HIS A 82 -18.61 43.80 -19.84
CA HIS A 82 -19.07 42.96 -20.95
C HIS A 82 -19.40 43.74 -22.22
N PHE A 83 -19.81 45.01 -22.14
CA PHE A 83 -20.16 45.79 -23.32
C PHE A 83 -18.92 46.09 -24.17
N VAL A 84 -17.82 46.48 -23.51
CA VAL A 84 -16.53 46.72 -24.16
C VAL A 84 -15.90 45.41 -24.62
N GLU A 85 -16.07 44.33 -23.88
CA GLU A 85 -15.58 43.01 -24.31
C GLU A 85 -16.30 42.50 -25.55
N ASP A 86 -17.62 42.67 -25.63
CA ASP A 86 -18.43 42.18 -26.75
C ASP A 86 -18.35 43.10 -27.99
N SER A 87 -17.92 44.36 -27.84
CA SER A 87 -17.71 45.27 -28.98
C SER A 87 -16.48 44.93 -29.82
N TYR A 88 -15.54 44.16 -29.26
CA TYR A 88 -14.25 43.86 -29.89
C TYR A 88 -13.92 42.37 -29.95
N TRP A 89 -13.62 41.88 -31.16
CA TRP A 89 -13.11 40.53 -31.40
C TRP A 89 -11.74 40.60 -32.09
N GLY A 90 -10.67 40.54 -31.29
CA GLY A 90 -9.29 40.60 -31.75
C GLY A 90 -8.30 40.48 -30.58
N PRO A 91 -6.99 40.46 -30.86
CA PRO A 91 -5.98 40.36 -29.81
C PRO A 91 -5.99 41.63 -28.94
N PRO A 92 -5.75 41.53 -27.61
CA PRO A 92 -5.85 42.68 -26.71
C PRO A 92 -4.87 43.80 -27.06
N GLU A 93 -3.76 43.48 -27.74
CA GLU A 93 -2.77 44.46 -28.19
C GLU A 93 -3.28 45.38 -29.30
N ASP A 94 -4.28 44.94 -30.08
CA ASP A 94 -4.87 45.68 -31.20
C ASP A 94 -6.23 46.30 -30.83
N ALA A 95 -6.64 46.24 -29.55
CA ALA A 95 -7.89 46.84 -29.10
C ALA A 95 -7.85 48.37 -29.26
N PRO A 96 -8.93 49.02 -29.74
CA PRO A 96 -8.95 50.46 -29.93
C PRO A 96 -8.66 51.22 -28.62
N ALA A 97 -7.74 52.20 -28.69
CA ALA A 97 -7.28 52.95 -27.51
C ALA A 97 -8.37 53.86 -26.90
N ASP A 98 -9.45 54.10 -27.64
CA ASP A 98 -10.62 54.90 -27.27
C ASP A 98 -11.74 54.10 -26.59
N GLU A 99 -11.62 52.77 -26.48
CA GLU A 99 -12.55 51.95 -25.70
C GLU A 99 -12.24 52.05 -24.19
N PHE A 100 -13.13 52.71 -23.45
CA PHE A 100 -13.04 52.91 -22.01
C PHE A 100 -13.19 51.58 -21.26
N ARG A 101 -12.14 51.10 -20.57
CA ARG A 101 -12.20 49.93 -19.68
C ARG A 101 -12.44 50.39 -18.23
N PRO A 102 -13.67 50.31 -17.68
CA PRO A 102 -13.95 50.77 -16.33
C PRO A 102 -13.16 50.00 -15.28
N VAL A 103 -12.80 50.69 -14.20
CA VAL A 103 -12.23 50.09 -13.00
C VAL A 103 -13.30 50.07 -11.93
N TRP A 104 -13.74 48.89 -11.56
CA TRP A 104 -14.77 48.67 -10.55
C TRP A 104 -14.13 48.37 -9.19
N VAL A 105 -14.56 49.08 -8.16
CA VAL A 105 -13.91 49.10 -6.85
C VAL A 105 -14.91 48.73 -5.74
N ILE A 106 -14.46 47.91 -4.80
CA ILE A 106 -15.10 47.63 -3.52
C ILE A 106 -14.68 48.71 -2.53
N ASP A 107 -15.65 49.35 -1.85
CA ASP A 107 -15.42 50.17 -0.67
C ASP A 107 -15.97 49.44 0.56
N ALA A 108 -15.11 49.16 1.54
CA ALA A 108 -15.46 48.45 2.76
C ALA A 108 -16.63 49.09 3.54
N LYS A 109 -16.88 50.40 3.34
CA LYS A 109 -18.03 51.10 3.94
C LYS A 109 -19.37 50.55 3.44
N ASN A 110 -19.43 50.02 2.22
CA ASN A 110 -20.63 49.42 1.66
C ASN A 110 -20.93 48.03 2.24
N LYS A 111 -19.96 47.41 2.93
CA LYS A 111 -20.06 46.06 3.53
C LYS A 111 -20.33 44.94 2.52
N GLU A 112 -19.95 45.14 1.27
CA GLU A 112 -20.05 44.19 0.17
C GLU A 112 -18.67 43.76 -0.33
N GLY A 113 -18.61 42.62 -1.01
CA GLY A 113 -17.39 42.08 -1.64
C GLY A 113 -16.52 41.19 -0.77
N ALA A 114 -17.15 40.47 0.16
CA ALA A 114 -16.50 39.46 0.99
C ALA A 114 -15.88 38.33 0.16
N ASP A 115 -16.58 37.86 -0.87
CA ASP A 115 -16.15 36.86 -1.87
C ASP A 115 -14.81 37.25 -2.54
N VAL A 116 -14.80 38.40 -3.22
CA VAL A 116 -13.64 38.85 -4.02
C VAL A 116 -12.43 39.16 -3.14
N THR A 117 -12.65 39.88 -2.03
CA THR A 117 -11.55 40.30 -1.16
C THR A 117 -10.97 39.13 -0.35
N SER A 118 -11.80 38.16 0.06
CA SER A 118 -11.32 36.96 0.75
C SER A 118 -10.50 36.07 -0.17
N GLN A 119 -10.93 35.87 -1.43
CA GLN A 119 -10.10 35.18 -2.42
C GLN A 119 -8.77 35.89 -2.66
N ALA A 120 -8.77 37.23 -2.74
CA ALA A 120 -7.53 38.01 -2.88
C ALA A 120 -6.59 37.83 -1.67
N VAL A 121 -7.12 37.80 -0.45
CA VAL A 121 -6.36 37.50 0.78
C VAL A 121 -5.76 36.10 0.71
N ALA A 122 -6.53 35.10 0.29
CA ALA A 122 -6.06 33.73 0.12
C ALA A 122 -4.90 33.66 -0.88
N ALA A 123 -5.06 34.27 -2.07
CA ALA A 123 -4.03 34.27 -3.12
C ALA A 123 -2.74 34.99 -2.68
N LEU A 124 -2.84 36.20 -2.14
CA LEU A 124 -1.68 36.95 -1.64
C LEU A 124 -0.95 36.19 -0.51
N THR A 125 -1.71 35.55 0.38
CA THR A 125 -1.14 34.72 1.45
C THR A 125 -0.42 33.50 0.88
N ALA A 126 -1.08 32.75 0.00
CA ALA A 126 -0.56 31.51 -0.58
C ALA A 126 0.70 31.74 -1.42
N VAL A 127 0.67 32.73 -2.32
CA VAL A 127 1.83 33.10 -3.14
C VAL A 127 2.95 33.70 -2.30
N GLY A 128 2.59 34.50 -1.28
CA GLY A 128 3.55 35.01 -0.30
C GLY A 128 4.32 33.87 0.39
N LEU A 129 3.65 32.78 0.78
CA LEU A 129 4.29 31.59 1.37
C LEU A 129 5.14 30.82 0.36
N LEU A 130 4.67 30.68 -0.88
CA LEU A 130 5.41 30.01 -1.95
C LEU A 130 6.74 30.71 -2.28
N LEU A 131 6.76 32.04 -2.32
CA LEU A 131 7.99 32.82 -2.56
C LEU A 131 9.02 32.70 -1.41
N GLN A 132 8.66 32.10 -0.28
CA GLN A 132 9.62 31.77 0.80
C GLN A 132 10.35 30.45 0.55
N LYS A 133 9.79 29.57 -0.28
CA LYS A 133 10.37 28.27 -0.60
C LYS A 133 11.69 28.43 -1.34
N GLU A 134 12.63 27.52 -1.09
CA GLU A 134 13.95 27.54 -1.72
C GLU A 134 13.84 27.36 -3.24
N GLY A 135 14.70 28.01 -4.01
CA GLY A 135 14.70 27.91 -5.48
C GLY A 135 14.95 29.26 -6.17
N ALA A 136 15.04 29.23 -7.49
CA ALA A 136 15.39 30.40 -8.31
C ALA A 136 14.38 31.55 -8.21
N MET A 137 13.12 31.26 -7.91
CA MET A 137 12.04 32.24 -7.77
C MET A 137 11.85 32.74 -6.33
N ARG A 138 12.71 32.36 -5.39
CA ARG A 138 12.64 32.81 -3.99
C ARG A 138 12.82 34.33 -3.90
N ASP A 139 11.85 35.02 -3.31
CA ASP A 139 11.90 36.48 -3.08
C ASP A 139 11.27 36.83 -1.72
N GLN A 140 12.11 36.99 -0.70
CA GLN A 140 11.66 37.29 0.66
C GLN A 140 11.05 38.69 0.81
N VAL A 141 11.51 39.67 0.02
CA VAL A 141 11.02 41.05 0.08
C VAL A 141 9.61 41.11 -0.48
N ARG A 142 9.41 40.49 -1.66
CA ARG A 142 8.11 40.41 -2.31
C ARG A 142 7.14 39.51 -1.55
N SER A 143 7.64 38.37 -1.03
CA SER A 143 6.88 37.52 -0.10
C SER A 143 6.32 38.35 1.06
N LYS A 144 7.18 39.08 1.78
CA LYS A 144 6.75 39.92 2.90
C LYS A 144 5.71 40.96 2.46
N ARG A 145 5.93 41.62 1.33
CA ARG A 145 5.00 42.60 0.76
C ARG A 145 3.60 42.01 0.53
N TYR A 146 3.51 40.80 -0.03
CA TYR A 146 2.21 40.13 -0.23
C TYR A 146 1.56 39.69 1.08
N LEU A 147 2.33 39.15 2.02
CA LEU A 147 1.82 38.73 3.33
C LEU A 147 1.32 39.91 4.17
N ASP A 148 2.05 41.03 4.17
CA ASP A 148 1.66 42.27 4.86
C ASP A 148 0.36 42.82 4.24
N LYS A 149 0.28 42.88 2.91
CA LYS A 149 -0.92 43.36 2.21
C LYS A 149 -2.12 42.45 2.44
N ALA A 150 -1.93 41.13 2.45
CA ALA A 150 -3.00 40.19 2.79
C ALA A 150 -3.52 40.42 4.22
N ALA A 151 -2.63 40.67 5.18
CA ALA A 151 -3.02 40.98 6.56
C ALA A 151 -3.81 42.30 6.66
N GLU A 152 -3.39 43.34 5.93
CA GLU A 152 -4.08 44.62 5.86
C GLU A 152 -5.50 44.48 5.28
N VAL A 153 -5.64 43.75 4.17
CA VAL A 153 -6.95 43.50 3.54
C VAL A 153 -7.83 42.65 4.45
N TRP A 154 -7.30 41.59 5.06
CA TRP A 154 -8.06 40.71 5.95
C TRP A 154 -8.62 41.45 7.18
N ALA A 155 -7.92 42.46 7.69
CA ALA A 155 -8.33 43.22 8.86
C ALA A 155 -9.72 43.87 8.72
N TRP A 156 -10.15 44.19 7.49
CA TRP A 156 -11.48 44.73 7.21
C TRP A 156 -12.35 43.77 6.37
N ALA A 157 -11.77 43.01 5.43
CA ALA A 157 -12.50 42.11 4.54
C ALA A 157 -13.31 41.03 5.29
N LYS A 158 -12.79 40.55 6.42
CA LYS A 158 -13.47 39.55 7.26
C LYS A 158 -14.78 40.03 7.88
N ASN A 159 -15.03 41.34 7.89
CA ASN A 159 -16.25 41.95 8.44
C ASN A 159 -17.26 42.32 7.34
N LEU A 160 -16.96 42.07 6.07
CA LEU A 160 -17.91 42.24 4.97
C LEU A 160 -19.01 41.18 5.06
N GLN A 161 -20.21 41.53 4.63
CA GLN A 161 -21.44 40.78 4.94
C GLN A 161 -22.21 40.32 3.70
N SER A 162 -21.66 40.56 2.50
CA SER A 162 -22.31 40.21 1.23
C SER A 162 -21.29 40.04 0.11
N VAL A 163 -21.73 39.36 -0.95
CA VAL A 163 -21.00 39.23 -2.22
C VAL A 163 -20.88 40.57 -2.94
N TRP A 164 -19.86 40.72 -3.77
CA TRP A 164 -19.76 41.89 -4.63
C TRP A 164 -20.65 41.74 -5.86
N GLN A 165 -21.21 42.85 -6.36
CA GLN A 165 -21.86 42.90 -7.65
C GLN A 165 -21.44 44.16 -8.41
N ALA A 166 -21.00 44.00 -9.66
CA ALA A 166 -20.81 45.12 -10.55
C ALA A 166 -22.14 45.87 -10.78
N PRO A 167 -22.11 47.21 -10.83
CA PRO A 167 -23.26 48.02 -11.22
C PRO A 167 -23.87 47.53 -12.55
N GLU A 168 -25.20 47.59 -12.64
CA GLU A 168 -25.98 47.17 -13.82
C GLU A 168 -25.86 45.67 -14.20
N GLY A 169 -25.32 44.82 -13.32
CA GLY A 169 -25.24 43.38 -13.54
C GLY A 169 -24.04 42.96 -14.40
N ASN A 170 -23.01 43.78 -14.45
CA ASN A 170 -21.85 43.66 -15.34
C ASN A 170 -20.79 42.64 -14.89
N ASN A 171 -21.22 41.62 -14.14
CA ASN A 171 -20.36 40.57 -13.63
C ASN A 171 -20.18 39.49 -14.69
N THR A 172 -18.93 39.09 -14.94
CA THR A 172 -18.64 37.92 -15.80
C THR A 172 -18.78 36.60 -15.05
N VAL A 173 -18.52 36.63 -13.73
CA VAL A 173 -18.71 35.50 -12.82
C VAL A 173 -19.50 36.01 -11.63
N ILE A 174 -20.61 35.35 -11.34
CA ILE A 174 -21.50 35.72 -10.25
C ILE A 174 -21.18 34.81 -9.06
N SER A 175 -20.78 35.43 -7.95
CA SER A 175 -20.83 34.78 -6.65
C SER A 175 -22.18 35.02 -5.97
N ARG A 176 -22.70 34.00 -5.30
CA ARG A 176 -23.96 33.88 -4.57
C ARG A 176 -23.70 33.63 -3.08
N THR A 177 -22.50 33.17 -2.72
CA THR A 177 -22.06 33.00 -1.33
C THR A 177 -20.73 33.70 -1.07
N HIS A 178 -20.41 33.95 0.20
CA HIS A 178 -19.13 34.56 0.59
C HIS A 178 -18.52 33.91 1.83
N SER A 179 -19.30 33.11 2.57
CA SER A 179 -18.88 32.49 3.83
C SER A 179 -17.80 31.45 3.59
N ASP A 180 -17.89 30.77 2.45
CA ASP A 180 -16.90 29.85 1.93
C ASP A 180 -15.58 30.51 1.56
N ASP A 181 -15.64 31.65 0.87
CA ASP A 181 -14.43 32.42 0.56
C ASP A 181 -13.76 32.94 1.83
N GLN A 182 -14.56 33.40 2.81
CA GLN A 182 -14.06 33.83 4.12
C GLN A 182 -13.44 32.67 4.90
N ALA A 183 -14.05 31.48 4.89
CA ALA A 183 -13.48 30.28 5.49
C ALA A 183 -12.15 29.88 4.82
N TRP A 184 -12.09 29.95 3.48
CA TRP A 184 -10.87 29.70 2.71
C TRP A 184 -9.75 30.69 3.07
N ALA A 185 -10.06 31.98 3.10
CA ALA A 185 -9.10 33.02 3.49
C ALA A 185 -8.61 32.86 4.93
N ALA A 186 -9.52 32.58 5.88
CA ALA A 186 -9.16 32.37 7.27
C ALA A 186 -8.26 31.13 7.44
N ALA A 187 -8.53 30.05 6.71
CA ALA A 187 -7.69 28.85 6.69
C ALA A 187 -6.28 29.14 6.16
N TRP A 188 -6.15 30.00 5.13
CA TRP A 188 -4.84 30.48 4.65
C TRP A 188 -4.11 31.35 5.67
N VAL A 189 -4.81 32.23 6.37
CA VAL A 189 -4.23 33.04 7.45
C VAL A 189 -3.72 32.14 8.57
N CYS A 190 -4.46 31.10 8.97
CA CYS A 190 -3.99 30.07 9.89
C CYS A 190 -2.75 29.34 9.36
N LYS A 191 -2.76 28.87 8.09
CA LYS A 191 -1.60 28.23 7.46
C LYS A 191 -0.37 29.14 7.48
N ARG A 192 -0.54 30.44 7.21
CA ARG A 192 0.53 31.44 7.29
C ARG A 192 1.14 31.51 8.69
N GLU A 193 0.33 31.64 9.73
CA GLU A 193 0.84 31.69 11.11
C GLU A 193 1.60 30.41 11.46
N ILE A 194 1.10 29.23 11.05
CA ILE A 194 1.80 27.95 11.28
C ILE A 194 3.15 27.92 10.56
N MET A 195 3.16 28.22 9.26
CA MET A 195 4.36 28.10 8.42
C MET A 195 5.42 29.15 8.77
N THR A 196 5.01 30.36 9.14
CA THR A 196 5.93 31.44 9.54
C THR A 196 6.29 31.41 11.03
N LYS A 197 5.70 30.49 11.81
CA LYS A 197 5.79 30.44 13.28
C LYS A 197 5.40 31.77 13.91
N GLY A 198 4.31 32.33 13.42
CA GLY A 198 3.75 33.59 13.89
C GLY A 198 3.26 33.49 15.35
N PRO A 199 3.13 34.62 16.05
CA PRO A 199 2.74 34.65 17.45
C PRO A 199 1.25 34.31 17.69
N ASN A 200 0.42 34.30 16.63
CA ASN A 200 -1.03 34.24 16.74
C ASN A 200 -1.64 32.95 16.17
N VAL A 201 -0.89 31.84 16.10
CA VAL A 201 -1.35 30.56 15.52
C VAL A 201 -2.70 30.12 16.10
N GLU A 202 -2.83 30.07 17.42
CA GLU A 202 -4.06 29.60 18.08
C GLU A 202 -5.27 30.49 17.76
N ALA A 203 -5.08 31.81 17.78
CA ALA A 203 -6.15 32.76 17.47
C ALA A 203 -6.56 32.67 15.99
N ALA A 204 -5.60 32.62 15.07
CA ALA A 204 -5.86 32.52 13.64
C ALA A 204 -6.56 31.21 13.26
N CYS A 205 -6.13 30.08 13.83
CA CYS A 205 -6.73 28.79 13.56
C CYS A 205 -8.07 28.58 14.26
N SER A 206 -8.32 29.26 15.39
CA SER A 206 -9.65 29.32 16.01
C SER A 206 -10.61 30.18 15.18
N GLU A 207 -10.15 31.32 14.66
CA GLU A 207 -10.92 32.16 13.73
C GLU A 207 -11.26 31.39 12.45
N ALA A 208 -10.31 30.63 11.90
CA ALA A 208 -10.53 29.76 10.75
C ALA A 208 -11.58 28.67 11.01
N ALA A 209 -11.50 28.00 12.16
CA ALA A 209 -12.50 27.00 12.55
C ALA A 209 -13.89 27.61 12.79
N ALA A 210 -13.96 28.85 13.29
CA ALA A 210 -15.21 29.57 13.53
C ALA A 210 -15.83 30.16 12.25
N ALA A 211 -15.02 30.43 11.22
CA ALA A 211 -15.49 30.87 9.91
C ALA A 211 -16.18 29.75 9.13
N TRP A 212 -15.98 28.48 9.53
CA TRP A 212 -16.67 27.33 8.94
C TRP A 212 -18.13 27.25 9.42
N ASP A 213 -19.07 27.17 8.47
CA ASP A 213 -20.51 26.95 8.72
C ASP A 213 -21.06 25.80 7.87
N ASP A 214 -21.42 24.69 8.53
CA ASP A 214 -21.97 23.48 7.88
C ASP A 214 -23.36 23.71 7.25
N TYR A 215 -24.12 24.72 7.71
CA TYR A 215 -25.50 24.96 7.26
C TYR A 215 -25.60 25.64 5.88
N LEU A 216 -24.50 26.22 5.38
CA LEU A 216 -24.48 27.02 4.14
C LEU A 216 -23.97 26.25 2.90
N MET A 217 -23.73 24.95 3.01
CA MET A 217 -23.34 24.10 1.89
C MET A 217 -24.50 23.92 0.89
N ARG A 218 -24.47 24.68 -0.22
CA ARG A 218 -25.53 24.66 -1.24
C ARG A 218 -25.23 23.79 -2.45
N GLU A 219 -23.97 23.65 -2.84
CA GLU A 219 -23.60 22.90 -4.05
C GLU A 219 -22.61 21.78 -3.70
N GLY A 220 -22.87 20.57 -4.21
CA GLY A 220 -22.07 19.37 -3.93
C GLY A 220 -20.76 19.30 -4.73
N HIS A 221 -20.19 20.44 -5.13
CA HIS A 221 -18.95 20.51 -5.91
C HIS A 221 -18.21 21.85 -5.78
N LEU A 222 -16.89 21.82 -5.97
CA LEU A 222 -16.03 22.99 -5.99
C LEU A 222 -16.21 23.77 -7.29
N ASN A 223 -16.49 25.07 -7.19
CA ASN A 223 -16.50 26.00 -8.32
C ASN A 223 -16.17 27.44 -7.85
N THR A 224 -16.11 28.42 -8.77
CA THR A 224 -15.74 29.81 -8.45
C THR A 224 -16.73 30.51 -7.50
N ASP A 225 -17.91 29.95 -7.32
CA ASP A 225 -18.98 30.40 -6.43
C ASP A 225 -19.12 29.54 -5.17
N ASN A 226 -18.42 28.41 -5.07
CA ASN A 226 -18.54 27.49 -3.93
C ASN A 226 -17.21 26.86 -3.54
N TRP A 227 -16.58 27.45 -2.52
CA TRP A 227 -15.24 27.13 -2.02
C TRP A 227 -15.22 26.24 -0.77
N HIS A 228 -16.37 25.84 -0.24
CA HIS A 228 -16.47 25.03 0.98
C HIS A 228 -15.62 23.76 0.93
N ALA A 229 -15.57 23.04 -0.21
CA ALA A 229 -14.74 21.84 -0.34
C ALA A 229 -13.23 22.14 -0.20
N ALA A 230 -12.74 23.21 -0.83
CA ALA A 230 -11.35 23.64 -0.69
C ALA A 230 -11.05 24.12 0.74
N ALA A 231 -11.95 24.89 1.34
CA ALA A 231 -11.86 25.33 2.74
C ALA A 231 -11.75 24.15 3.70
N LEU A 232 -12.59 23.12 3.56
CA LEU A 232 -12.53 21.90 4.39
C LEU A 232 -11.19 21.18 4.27
N LEU A 233 -10.65 21.06 3.05
CA LEU A 233 -9.32 20.44 2.82
C LEU A 233 -8.22 21.21 3.56
N LEU A 234 -8.20 22.53 3.44
CA LEU A 234 -7.16 23.35 4.08
C LEU A 234 -7.34 23.43 5.59
N LEU A 235 -8.57 23.52 6.11
CA LEU A 235 -8.88 23.48 7.55
C LEU A 235 -8.44 22.16 8.18
N ARG A 236 -8.64 21.04 7.48
CA ARG A 236 -8.12 19.72 7.85
C ARG A 236 -6.59 19.74 7.92
N ASP A 237 -5.93 20.22 6.86
CA ASP A 237 -4.45 20.19 6.74
C ASP A 237 -3.74 21.03 7.80
N VAL A 238 -4.36 22.14 8.22
CA VAL A 238 -3.82 23.01 9.28
C VAL A 238 -4.25 22.59 10.68
N GLY A 239 -5.12 21.59 10.81
CA GLY A 239 -5.64 21.11 12.10
C GLY A 239 -6.51 22.14 12.84
N ALA A 240 -7.20 23.02 12.12
CA ALA A 240 -8.01 24.08 12.72
C ALA A 240 -9.12 23.46 13.60
N GLY A 241 -9.32 24.00 14.81
CA GLY A 241 -10.35 23.51 15.73
C GLY A 241 -10.06 22.17 16.43
N GLY A 242 -8.89 21.56 16.21
CA GLY A 242 -8.47 20.31 16.86
C GLY A 242 -9.07 19.04 16.23
N SER A 243 -8.73 17.87 16.78
CA SER A 243 -8.99 16.56 16.16
C SER A 243 -10.48 16.29 15.88
N THR A 244 -11.38 16.71 16.77
CA THR A 244 -12.84 16.54 16.58
C THR A 244 -13.34 17.33 15.38
N ALA A 245 -12.88 18.59 15.22
CA ALA A 245 -13.25 19.43 14.08
C ALA A 245 -12.69 18.85 12.77
N VAL A 246 -11.43 18.40 12.79
CA VAL A 246 -10.76 17.75 11.66
C VAL A 246 -11.52 16.51 11.17
N SER A 247 -11.96 15.63 12.09
CA SER A 247 -12.80 14.48 11.72
C SER A 247 -14.14 14.91 11.12
N GLY A 248 -14.74 15.99 11.64
CA GLY A 248 -15.95 16.58 11.09
C GLY A 248 -15.76 17.11 9.66
N TYR A 249 -14.64 17.78 9.38
CA TYR A 249 -14.31 18.27 8.05
C TYR A 249 -14.17 17.14 7.03
N LEU A 250 -13.50 16.05 7.41
CA LEU A 250 -13.36 14.87 6.55
C LEU A 250 -14.70 14.17 6.30
N ALA A 251 -15.54 14.04 7.34
CA ALA A 251 -16.88 13.48 7.20
C ALA A 251 -17.77 14.35 6.28
N ALA A 252 -17.68 15.67 6.39
CA ALA A 252 -18.40 16.60 5.51
C ALA A 252 -17.91 16.51 4.06
N LEU A 253 -16.59 16.49 3.83
CA LEU A 253 -15.99 16.26 2.50
C LEU A 253 -16.51 14.98 1.86
N GLN A 254 -16.52 13.88 2.61
CA GLN A 254 -17.01 12.60 2.12
C GLN A 254 -18.52 12.66 1.81
N ALA A 255 -19.33 13.05 2.79
CA ALA A 255 -20.79 12.94 2.71
C ALA A 255 -21.43 13.94 1.73
N ARG A 256 -20.88 15.15 1.62
CA ARG A 256 -21.49 16.26 0.86
C ARG A 256 -20.89 16.42 -0.54
N TYR A 257 -19.64 16.02 -0.73
CA TYR A 257 -18.92 16.17 -2.00
C TYR A 257 -18.60 14.79 -2.60
N LEU A 258 -17.69 14.02 -2.00
CA LEU A 258 -17.09 12.86 -2.68
C LEU A 258 -18.07 11.72 -2.97
N ASN A 259 -19.00 11.40 -2.07
CA ASN A 259 -19.98 10.33 -2.28
C ASN A 259 -20.92 10.60 -3.47
N THR A 260 -21.12 11.87 -3.83
CA THR A 260 -21.95 12.26 -4.97
C THR A 260 -21.20 12.03 -6.28
N TRP A 261 -19.88 12.18 -6.30
CA TRP A 261 -19.05 12.14 -7.51
C TRP A 261 -18.40 10.79 -7.76
N VAL A 262 -17.87 10.18 -6.71
CA VAL A 262 -17.11 8.93 -6.78
C VAL A 262 -18.04 7.73 -6.54
N PRO A 263 -18.01 6.70 -7.40
CA PRO A 263 -18.79 5.48 -7.19
C PRO A 263 -18.51 4.78 -5.86
N SER A 264 -19.55 4.12 -5.33
CA SER A 264 -19.48 3.39 -4.06
C SER A 264 -18.64 2.11 -4.14
N SER A 265 -18.37 1.62 -5.35
CA SER A 265 -17.52 0.46 -5.65
C SER A 265 -16.79 0.67 -6.98
N PHE A 266 -15.74 -0.09 -7.25
CA PHE A 266 -14.96 0.04 -8.49
C PHE A 266 -15.72 -0.46 -9.75
N ASP A 267 -16.72 -1.33 -9.57
CA ASP A 267 -17.43 -2.01 -10.65
C ASP A 267 -18.82 -1.41 -10.96
N GLU A 268 -19.22 -0.36 -10.24
CA GLU A 268 -20.50 0.31 -10.45
C GLU A 268 -20.33 1.66 -11.15
N SER A 269 -21.10 1.89 -12.21
CA SER A 269 -21.48 3.26 -12.56
C SER A 269 -22.60 3.69 -11.60
N SER A 270 -22.29 4.61 -10.69
CA SER A 270 -23.29 5.17 -9.77
C SER A 270 -24.20 6.22 -10.44
N LYS A 271 -23.96 6.53 -11.72
CA LYS A 271 -24.60 7.62 -12.46
C LYS A 271 -25.37 7.07 -13.65
N PRO A 272 -26.55 7.61 -13.94
CA PRO A 272 -27.25 7.25 -15.17
C PRO A 272 -26.39 7.66 -16.38
N ALA A 273 -26.47 6.89 -17.46
CA ALA A 273 -25.90 7.31 -18.75
C ALA A 273 -26.52 8.65 -19.16
N CYS A 274 -25.70 9.53 -19.75
CA CYS A 274 -26.19 10.81 -20.20
C CYS A 274 -27.22 10.68 -21.33
N ASP A 275 -28.41 11.25 -21.11
CA ASP A 275 -29.43 11.43 -22.14
C ASP A 275 -29.20 12.81 -22.81
N PRO A 276 -29.03 12.87 -24.15
CA PRO A 276 -28.85 14.13 -24.89
C PRO A 276 -30.04 15.09 -24.77
N CYS A 277 -31.24 14.56 -24.55
CA CYS A 277 -32.50 15.29 -24.55
C CYS A 277 -33.06 15.54 -23.15
N THR A 278 -32.74 14.67 -22.19
CA THR A 278 -33.33 14.71 -20.84
C THR A 278 -32.25 14.92 -19.78
N PRO A 279 -32.35 15.96 -18.93
CA PRO A 279 -31.47 16.07 -17.76
C PRO A 279 -31.64 14.87 -16.81
N PRO A 280 -30.55 14.31 -16.26
CA PRO A 280 -30.62 13.21 -15.31
C PRO A 280 -31.25 13.66 -13.97
N ALA A 281 -31.99 12.76 -13.32
CA ALA A 281 -32.44 13.00 -11.95
C ALA A 281 -31.24 13.17 -11.01
N GLY A 282 -31.06 14.38 -10.47
CA GLY A 282 -29.90 14.73 -9.63
C GLY A 282 -28.80 15.56 -10.33
N GLY A 283 -28.97 15.93 -11.60
CA GLY A 283 -28.11 16.91 -12.29
C GLY A 283 -26.72 16.41 -12.72
N MET A 284 -26.44 15.11 -12.57
CA MET A 284 -25.19 14.48 -13.01
C MET A 284 -25.46 13.19 -13.79
N CYS A 285 -24.69 12.94 -14.84
CA CYS A 285 -24.72 11.70 -15.62
C CYS A 285 -23.32 11.27 -16.04
N GLU A 286 -23.19 10.09 -16.62
CA GLU A 286 -21.93 9.57 -17.15
C GLU A 286 -21.98 9.52 -18.68
N ALA A 287 -21.05 10.23 -19.32
CA ALA A 287 -20.82 10.22 -20.76
C ALA A 287 -19.99 8.97 -21.16
N PRO A 288 -20.04 8.55 -22.44
CA PRO A 288 -19.24 7.44 -22.95
C PRO A 288 -17.75 7.55 -22.56
N GLY A 289 -17.18 6.45 -22.06
CA GLY A 289 -15.82 6.42 -21.51
C GLY A 289 -15.74 6.66 -20.00
N GLY A 290 -16.82 7.09 -19.36
CA GLY A 290 -16.91 7.23 -17.90
C GLY A 290 -16.64 8.62 -17.37
N PHE A 291 -16.83 9.64 -18.21
CA PHE A 291 -16.69 11.02 -17.83
C PHE A 291 -17.97 11.49 -17.12
N VAL A 292 -17.84 12.02 -15.92
CA VAL A 292 -18.98 12.55 -15.17
C VAL A 292 -19.32 13.93 -15.73
N VAL A 293 -20.53 14.09 -16.25
CA VAL A 293 -21.06 15.37 -16.74
C VAL A 293 -21.98 15.95 -15.67
N VAL A 294 -21.67 17.16 -15.23
CA VAL A 294 -22.59 18.00 -14.44
C VAL A 294 -23.35 18.91 -15.38
N GLU A 295 -24.64 19.09 -15.13
CA GLU A 295 -25.46 20.06 -15.86
C GLU A 295 -24.92 21.48 -15.65
N GLY A 296 -24.44 22.10 -16.73
CA GLY A 296 -23.92 23.46 -16.73
C GLY A 296 -23.09 23.76 -17.98
N PRO A 297 -22.64 25.01 -18.15
CA PRO A 297 -21.91 25.44 -19.35
C PRO A 297 -20.46 24.93 -19.42
N ALA A 298 -19.90 24.42 -18.32
CA ALA A 298 -18.49 24.02 -18.21
C ALA A 298 -18.27 22.69 -17.46
N PRO A 299 -18.78 21.55 -17.97
CA PRO A 299 -18.69 20.25 -17.29
C PRO A 299 -17.25 19.78 -17.02
N ALA A 300 -16.28 20.14 -17.87
CA ALA A 300 -14.88 19.79 -17.64
C ALA A 300 -14.27 20.50 -16.44
N TYR A 301 -14.65 21.76 -16.23
CA TYR A 301 -14.19 22.53 -15.07
C TYR A 301 -14.66 21.91 -13.76
N TYR A 302 -15.97 21.64 -13.62
CA TYR A 302 -16.52 21.04 -12.40
C TYR A 302 -15.88 19.68 -12.10
N THR A 303 -15.69 18.88 -13.13
CA THR A 303 -15.10 17.54 -13.00
C THR A 303 -13.61 17.61 -12.66
N ALA A 304 -12.86 18.55 -13.23
CA ALA A 304 -11.45 18.76 -12.89
C ALA A 304 -11.29 19.26 -11.45
N ALA A 305 -12.16 20.18 -11.02
CA ALA A 305 -12.19 20.68 -9.66
C ALA A 305 -12.47 19.56 -8.65
N MET A 306 -13.38 18.65 -8.98
CA MET A 306 -13.69 17.51 -8.12
C MET A 306 -12.66 16.39 -8.18
N ALA A 307 -11.98 16.20 -9.31
CA ALA A 307 -10.81 15.33 -9.39
C ALA A 307 -9.71 15.82 -8.44
N PHE A 308 -9.45 17.13 -8.42
CA PHE A 308 -8.54 17.74 -7.45
C PHE A 308 -8.99 17.50 -6.00
N VAL A 309 -10.27 17.75 -5.67
CA VAL A 309 -10.80 17.52 -4.31
C VAL A 309 -10.65 16.06 -3.89
N ALA A 310 -10.92 15.10 -4.79
CA ALA A 310 -10.76 13.67 -4.55
C ALA A 310 -9.31 13.28 -4.26
N LEU A 311 -8.35 13.83 -5.02
CA LEU A 311 -6.93 13.59 -4.80
C LEU A 311 -6.48 14.18 -3.45
N ALA A 312 -6.77 15.46 -3.21
CA ALA A 312 -6.42 16.14 -1.95
C ALA A 312 -7.06 15.48 -0.72
N ALA A 313 -8.26 14.91 -0.86
CA ALA A 313 -8.95 14.19 0.21
C ALA A 313 -8.23 12.87 0.59
N ALA A 314 -7.55 12.23 -0.36
CA ALA A 314 -6.90 10.93 -0.18
C ALA A 314 -5.51 10.98 0.50
N GLU A 315 -4.91 12.17 0.66
CA GLU A 315 -3.50 12.35 1.04
C GLU A 315 -3.08 12.01 2.48
N PRO A 316 -3.88 12.16 3.57
CA PRO A 316 -3.32 11.93 4.89
C PRO A 316 -3.31 10.44 5.26
N GLU A 317 -2.13 9.82 5.28
CA GLU A 317 -1.91 8.44 5.75
C GLU A 317 -2.56 8.21 7.12
N GLY A 318 -3.38 7.15 7.23
CA GLY A 318 -4.05 6.76 8.47
C GLY A 318 -5.34 7.54 8.81
N SER A 319 -5.73 8.54 8.02
CA SER A 319 -6.96 9.32 8.26
C SER A 319 -8.19 8.84 7.47
N VAL A 320 -7.96 8.12 6.37
CA VAL A 320 -8.98 7.58 5.48
C VAL A 320 -8.70 6.10 5.25
N ASP A 321 -9.76 5.29 5.17
CA ASP A 321 -9.67 3.89 4.75
C ASP A 321 -8.91 3.78 3.41
N SER A 322 -7.92 2.89 3.33
CA SER A 322 -7.01 2.80 2.19
C SER A 322 -7.73 2.43 0.88
N ASN A 323 -8.83 1.67 0.96
CA ASN A 323 -9.63 1.33 -0.23
C ASN A 323 -10.47 2.52 -0.68
N LEU A 324 -11.04 3.27 0.27
CA LEU A 324 -11.78 4.50 0.00
C LEU A 324 -10.88 5.57 -0.64
N GLY A 325 -9.70 5.82 -0.09
CA GLY A 325 -8.72 6.76 -0.66
C GLY A 325 -8.31 6.36 -2.08
N ARG A 326 -8.05 5.07 -2.32
CA ARG A 326 -7.72 4.55 -3.66
C ARG A 326 -8.87 4.72 -4.67
N ARG A 327 -10.13 4.58 -4.26
CA ARG A 327 -11.28 4.84 -5.14
C ARG A 327 -11.31 6.29 -5.60
N TRP A 328 -11.07 7.25 -4.69
CA TRP A 328 -11.03 8.67 -5.02
C TRP A 328 -9.92 8.99 -6.03
N GLN A 329 -8.71 8.44 -5.80
CA GLN A 329 -7.58 8.60 -6.70
C GLN A 329 -7.85 8.02 -8.09
N CYS A 330 -8.38 6.80 -8.19
CA CYS A 330 -8.66 6.16 -9.47
C CYS A 330 -9.79 6.84 -10.25
N TRP A 331 -10.83 7.29 -9.55
CA TRP A 331 -11.88 8.07 -10.19
C TRP A 331 -11.32 9.36 -10.77
N ALA A 332 -10.55 10.12 -9.99
CA ALA A 332 -9.94 11.38 -10.41
C ALA A 332 -9.03 11.19 -11.64
N LYS A 333 -8.17 10.16 -11.62
CA LYS A 333 -7.33 9.81 -12.77
C LYS A 333 -8.16 9.53 -14.03
N ARG A 334 -9.20 8.70 -13.92
CA ARG A 334 -10.05 8.38 -15.08
C ARG A 334 -10.68 9.64 -15.69
N GLN A 335 -11.07 10.61 -14.87
CA GLN A 335 -11.59 11.88 -15.37
C GLN A 335 -10.51 12.69 -16.10
N VAL A 336 -9.31 12.84 -15.52
CA VAL A 336 -8.18 13.55 -16.13
C VAL A 336 -7.75 12.89 -17.45
N ASP A 337 -7.61 11.57 -17.47
CA ASP A 337 -7.26 10.80 -18.67
C ASP A 337 -8.28 11.00 -19.78
N TRP A 338 -9.58 11.01 -19.44
CA TRP A 338 -10.63 11.27 -20.40
C TRP A 338 -10.46 12.66 -21.03
N MET A 339 -10.15 13.69 -20.23
CA MET A 339 -9.90 15.05 -20.73
C MET A 339 -8.67 15.13 -21.63
N LEU A 340 -7.66 14.30 -21.35
CA LEU A 340 -6.39 14.20 -22.08
C LEU A 340 -6.50 13.37 -23.36
N GLY A 341 -7.62 12.67 -23.60
CA GLY A 341 -7.91 11.98 -24.85
C GLY A 341 -8.19 10.48 -24.73
N ASN A 342 -8.13 9.90 -23.52
CA ASN A 342 -8.55 8.53 -23.26
C ASN A 342 -10.09 8.43 -23.19
N ASN A 343 -10.72 8.68 -24.32
CA ASN A 343 -12.16 8.63 -24.49
C ASN A 343 -12.53 7.97 -25.83
N PRO A 344 -13.80 7.57 -26.03
CA PRO A 344 -14.20 6.86 -27.25
C PRO A 344 -13.95 7.61 -28.56
N SER A 345 -13.78 8.94 -28.50
CA SER A 345 -13.48 9.76 -29.67
C SER A 345 -11.98 9.88 -29.96
N GLY A 346 -11.10 9.48 -29.03
CA GLY A 346 -9.65 9.67 -29.12
C GLY A 346 -9.25 11.13 -29.26
N LYS A 347 -10.05 12.05 -28.70
CA LYS A 347 -9.82 13.50 -28.81
C LYS A 347 -9.59 14.11 -27.44
N ALA A 348 -8.55 14.91 -27.27
CA ALA A 348 -8.39 15.70 -26.05
C ALA A 348 -9.42 16.85 -26.01
N ILE A 349 -9.67 17.38 -24.83
CA ILE A 349 -10.32 18.70 -24.64
C ILE A 349 -9.32 19.75 -24.14
N VAL A 350 -8.03 19.45 -24.25
CA VAL A 350 -6.91 20.33 -23.88
C VAL A 350 -6.12 20.64 -25.14
N THR A 351 -5.91 21.92 -25.40
CA THR A 351 -5.22 22.42 -26.60
C THR A 351 -3.70 22.30 -26.51
N GLY A 352 -3.00 22.28 -27.65
CA GLY A 352 -1.54 22.38 -27.71
C GLY A 352 -0.74 21.17 -27.19
N LEU A 353 -1.40 20.03 -26.99
CA LEU A 353 -0.75 18.80 -26.53
C LEU A 353 0.08 18.09 -27.60
N GLU A 354 -0.02 18.49 -28.88
CA GLU A 354 0.72 17.88 -29.98
C GLU A 354 2.24 18.00 -29.85
N LYS A 355 2.72 18.94 -29.02
CA LYS A 355 4.15 19.11 -28.70
C LYS A 355 4.58 18.34 -27.44
N THR A 356 3.64 17.70 -26.76
CA THR A 356 3.89 16.94 -25.53
C THR A 356 4.12 15.47 -25.87
N PRO A 357 5.26 14.88 -25.46
CA PRO A 357 5.51 13.44 -25.67
C PRO A 357 4.37 12.58 -25.11
N GLY A 358 3.94 11.56 -25.86
CA GLY A 358 2.87 10.64 -25.46
C GLY A 358 1.48 10.94 -26.04
N PHE A 359 1.29 12.11 -26.68
CA PHE A 359 0.00 12.50 -27.27
C PHE A 359 -0.11 12.25 -28.79
N SER A 360 0.80 11.45 -29.35
CA SER A 360 0.75 11.06 -30.76
C SER A 360 -0.49 10.20 -31.05
N GLY A 361 -1.33 10.62 -31.99
CA GLY A 361 -2.55 9.89 -32.37
C GLY A 361 -3.81 10.32 -31.63
N ILE A 362 -3.71 11.28 -30.71
CA ILE A 362 -4.86 11.94 -30.07
C ILE A 362 -5.21 13.20 -30.87
N ALA A 363 -6.48 13.39 -31.22
CA ALA A 363 -6.90 14.61 -31.90
C ALA A 363 -6.94 15.77 -30.90
N ILE A 364 -6.23 16.86 -31.21
CA ILE A 364 -6.11 18.03 -30.33
C ILE A 364 -7.02 19.15 -30.84
N PRO A 365 -7.83 19.80 -29.97
CA PRO A 365 -8.65 20.93 -30.36
C PRO A 365 -7.81 22.09 -30.90
N ALA A 366 -8.28 22.71 -31.99
CA ALA A 366 -7.56 23.78 -32.68
C ALA A 366 -8.37 25.07 -32.79
N GLN A 367 -9.62 25.08 -32.31
CA GLN A 367 -10.54 26.21 -32.40
C GLN A 367 -11.12 26.58 -31.02
N PRO A 368 -10.28 26.78 -29.98
CA PRO A 368 -10.79 27.33 -28.73
C PRO A 368 -11.39 28.72 -28.98
N ARG A 369 -12.49 29.03 -28.30
CA ARG A 369 -13.04 30.39 -28.31
C ARG A 369 -12.13 31.27 -27.48
N HIS A 370 -11.22 32.01 -28.11
CA HIS A 370 -10.28 32.90 -27.43
C HIS A 370 -9.78 33.95 -28.42
N ARG A 371 -10.08 35.22 -28.13
CA ARG A 371 -9.93 36.35 -29.08
C ARG A 371 -8.47 36.49 -29.56
N GLY A 372 -7.50 36.49 -28.65
CA GLY A 372 -6.09 36.60 -28.99
C GLY A 372 -5.46 35.40 -29.71
N SER A 373 -6.08 34.21 -29.64
CA SER A 373 -5.61 33.04 -30.37
C SER A 373 -6.26 32.94 -31.76
N ALA A 374 -7.52 33.38 -31.87
CA ALA A 374 -8.33 33.34 -33.09
C ALA A 374 -7.89 34.36 -34.15
N CYS A 375 -7.07 35.33 -33.79
CA CYS A 375 -6.62 36.40 -34.67
C CYS A 375 -5.09 36.54 -34.65
N ALA A 376 -4.51 36.81 -35.80
CA ALA A 376 -3.09 37.10 -35.96
C ALA A 376 -2.92 38.26 -36.94
N ASP A 377 -2.09 39.24 -36.58
CA ASP A 377 -1.74 40.39 -37.42
C ASP A 377 -2.97 41.15 -37.94
N GLY A 378 -3.95 41.38 -37.05
CA GLY A 378 -5.21 42.06 -37.37
C GLY A 378 -6.22 41.26 -38.20
N VAL A 379 -5.93 39.98 -38.51
CA VAL A 379 -6.82 39.09 -39.29
C VAL A 379 -7.27 37.91 -38.43
N CYS A 380 -8.58 37.72 -38.34
CA CYS A 380 -9.19 36.60 -37.60
C CYS A 380 -9.50 35.41 -38.52
N ALA A 381 -9.41 34.20 -37.98
CA ALA A 381 -9.74 32.98 -38.70
C ALA A 381 -11.24 32.92 -39.09
N GLU A 382 -11.52 32.56 -40.34
CA GLU A 382 -12.88 32.30 -40.83
C GLU A 382 -13.55 31.14 -40.07
N PRO A 383 -14.88 31.16 -39.87
CA PRO A 383 -15.59 30.08 -39.17
C PRO A 383 -15.22 28.67 -39.64
N GLY A 384 -15.00 27.76 -38.68
CA GLY A 384 -14.58 26.37 -38.95
C GLY A 384 -13.12 26.18 -39.34
N ARG A 385 -12.31 27.25 -39.41
CA ARG A 385 -10.85 27.16 -39.58
C ARG A 385 -10.12 27.14 -38.24
N PRO A 386 -9.00 26.40 -38.09
CA PRO A 386 -8.14 26.48 -36.91
C PRO A 386 -7.75 27.92 -36.56
N ASN A 387 -7.58 28.19 -35.26
CA ASN A 387 -7.03 29.46 -34.79
C ASN A 387 -5.58 29.63 -35.29
N PRO A 388 -5.18 30.83 -35.75
CA PRO A 388 -3.85 31.08 -36.32
C PRO A 388 -2.74 30.98 -35.27
N ARG A 389 -3.05 31.14 -33.98
CA ARG A 389 -2.11 30.95 -32.87
C ARG A 389 -2.57 29.80 -31.99
N THR A 390 -1.67 28.89 -31.68
CA THR A 390 -1.91 27.84 -30.68
C THR A 390 -2.01 28.48 -29.30
N LEU A 391 -2.94 28.01 -28.47
CA LEU A 391 -3.08 28.36 -27.06
C LEU A 391 -2.75 27.13 -26.21
N PRO A 392 -1.48 26.79 -25.93
CA PRO A 392 -1.16 25.50 -25.33
C PRO A 392 -1.63 25.35 -23.88
N GLY A 393 -2.17 24.18 -23.56
CA GLY A 393 -2.60 23.79 -22.22
C GLY A 393 -3.98 24.28 -21.81
N ALA A 394 -4.71 25.00 -22.65
CA ALA A 394 -6.04 25.50 -22.29
C ALA A 394 -7.07 24.36 -22.25
N LEU A 395 -7.77 24.26 -21.12
CA LEU A 395 -8.87 23.31 -20.95
C LEU A 395 -10.15 23.93 -21.51
N LEU A 396 -10.76 23.28 -22.49
CA LEU A 396 -12.08 23.66 -22.99
C LEU A 396 -13.16 23.43 -21.91
N ALA A 397 -14.27 24.14 -22.00
CA ALA A 397 -15.38 24.05 -21.05
C ALA A 397 -15.91 22.61 -20.89
N GLY A 398 -15.78 21.80 -21.94
CA GLY A 398 -15.95 20.34 -21.86
C GLY A 398 -16.86 19.80 -22.95
N PRO A 399 -17.21 18.51 -22.89
CA PRO A 399 -18.07 17.90 -23.89
C PRO A 399 -19.54 18.32 -23.72
N GLN A 400 -20.32 18.04 -24.76
CA GLN A 400 -21.77 17.95 -24.62
C GLN A 400 -22.15 16.76 -23.72
N ARG A 401 -23.42 16.68 -23.31
CA ARG A 401 -23.90 15.62 -22.39
C ARG A 401 -23.61 14.22 -22.91
N ASP A 402 -23.73 14.00 -24.22
CA ASP A 402 -23.49 12.71 -24.86
C ASP A 402 -21.98 12.36 -25.00
N GLY A 403 -21.08 13.19 -24.47
CA GLY A 403 -19.64 13.03 -24.60
C GLY A 403 -19.06 13.59 -25.89
N THR A 404 -19.86 14.23 -26.75
CA THR A 404 -19.38 14.85 -27.99
C THR A 404 -18.47 16.02 -27.66
N ILE A 405 -17.24 15.97 -28.18
CA ILE A 405 -16.26 17.05 -28.08
C ILE A 405 -16.42 17.96 -29.29
N GLU A 406 -16.85 19.18 -29.03
CA GLU A 406 -17.03 20.22 -30.03
C GLU A 406 -15.81 21.13 -30.10
N ASP A 407 -15.11 21.13 -31.24
CA ASP A 407 -13.98 22.00 -31.52
C ASP A 407 -14.41 23.12 -32.49
N ASN A 408 -15.17 24.08 -31.97
CA ASN A 408 -15.75 25.16 -32.75
C ASN A 408 -15.91 26.43 -31.91
N ARG A 409 -15.08 27.46 -32.16
CA ARG A 409 -15.15 28.74 -31.44
C ARG A 409 -16.48 29.49 -31.61
N ASP A 410 -17.17 29.24 -32.72
CA ASP A 410 -18.40 29.95 -33.09
C ASP A 410 -19.65 29.26 -32.55
N ASN A 411 -19.57 27.98 -32.17
CA ASN A 411 -20.72 27.21 -31.69
C ASN A 411 -20.62 26.85 -30.20
N GLY A 412 -21.45 27.51 -29.40
CA GLY A 412 -21.77 27.11 -28.03
C GLY A 412 -20.69 27.36 -26.97
N PRO A 413 -21.01 27.10 -25.69
CA PRO A 413 -20.11 27.32 -24.55
C PRO A 413 -18.98 26.28 -24.47
N TYR A 414 -19.10 25.13 -25.16
CA TYR A 414 -18.19 23.98 -25.03
C TYR A 414 -16.74 24.26 -25.43
N SER A 415 -16.52 25.19 -26.36
CA SER A 415 -15.19 25.61 -26.80
C SER A 415 -14.61 26.77 -25.97
N PHE A 416 -15.29 27.23 -24.92
CA PHE A 416 -14.81 28.32 -24.08
C PHE A 416 -13.59 27.88 -23.27
N VAL A 417 -12.71 28.83 -22.98
CA VAL A 417 -11.55 28.63 -22.11
C VAL A 417 -11.53 29.74 -21.07
N SER A 418 -11.07 29.42 -19.87
CA SER A 418 -10.96 30.39 -18.79
C SER A 418 -9.89 29.99 -17.78
N VAL A 419 -9.40 30.97 -17.01
CA VAL A 419 -8.35 30.74 -16.01
C VAL A 419 -8.81 29.83 -14.89
N GLU A 420 -10.09 29.89 -14.48
CA GLU A 420 -10.63 28.99 -13.46
C GLU A 420 -10.70 27.52 -13.90
N TYR A 421 -10.92 27.26 -15.19
CA TYR A 421 -10.94 25.90 -15.74
C TYR A 421 -9.56 25.27 -15.57
N ASN A 422 -8.54 26.03 -15.97
CA ASN A 422 -7.15 25.62 -15.86
C ASN A 422 -6.63 25.63 -14.42
N GLY A 423 -7.11 26.50 -13.53
CA GLY A 423 -6.70 26.53 -12.13
C GLY A 423 -6.99 25.21 -11.42
N ALA A 424 -8.22 24.69 -11.60
CA ALA A 424 -8.64 23.39 -11.07
C ALA A 424 -7.93 22.21 -11.75
N PHE A 425 -7.85 22.23 -13.09
CA PHE A 425 -7.20 21.17 -13.85
C PHE A 425 -5.71 21.06 -13.57
N ALA A 426 -5.00 22.19 -13.52
CA ALA A 426 -3.59 22.23 -13.17
C ALA A 426 -3.38 21.72 -11.74
N ALA A 427 -4.23 22.09 -10.78
CA ALA A 427 -4.15 21.56 -9.42
C ALA A 427 -4.32 20.03 -9.36
N ALA A 428 -5.21 19.45 -10.17
CA ALA A 428 -5.36 17.99 -10.27
C ALA A 428 -4.14 17.30 -10.90
N LEU A 429 -3.47 17.95 -11.87
CA LEU A 429 -2.26 17.43 -12.52
C LEU A 429 -0.99 17.50 -11.65
N MET A 430 -0.99 18.32 -10.59
CA MET A 430 0.18 18.52 -9.72
C MET A 430 0.43 17.37 -8.73
N VAL A 431 -0.46 16.39 -8.66
CA VAL A 431 -0.39 15.26 -7.73
C VAL A 431 0.56 14.17 -8.28
N GLY A 432 1.63 13.84 -7.56
CA GLY A 432 2.69 12.89 -8.00
C GLY A 432 2.97 11.70 -7.06
N PRO A 433 4.07 10.95 -7.28
CA PRO A 433 4.22 9.50 -7.08
C PRO A 433 4.38 8.99 -5.63
N GLY A 434 3.76 9.63 -4.64
CA GLY A 434 3.54 9.05 -3.31
C GLY A 434 2.49 7.93 -3.29
N VAL A 435 1.75 7.79 -4.40
CA VAL A 435 0.71 6.78 -4.61
C VAL A 435 1.16 5.94 -5.80
N GLY A 436 1.81 4.78 -5.56
CA GLY A 436 2.12 3.74 -6.56
C GLY A 436 2.47 4.17 -8.00
N GLY A 437 3.73 4.53 -8.26
CA GLY A 437 4.30 4.64 -9.62
C GLY A 437 4.10 5.98 -10.33
N PRO A 438 4.88 6.29 -11.39
CA PRO A 438 4.87 7.60 -12.03
C PRO A 438 3.57 7.80 -12.81
N PHE A 439 2.67 8.63 -12.28
CA PHE A 439 1.33 8.82 -12.84
C PHE A 439 1.27 9.74 -14.07
N PHE A 440 2.27 10.60 -14.35
CA PHE A 440 2.26 11.45 -15.55
C PHE A 440 3.67 11.84 -16.06
N ALA A 441 4.33 10.96 -16.84
CA ALA A 441 5.28 11.31 -17.93
C ALA A 441 5.87 10.06 -18.59
N PRO A 442 6.21 10.11 -19.90
CA PRO A 442 6.84 9.01 -20.62
C PRO A 442 8.31 8.82 -20.22
N GLU A 443 8.74 7.57 -20.28
CA GLU A 443 10.02 7.08 -19.76
C GLU A 443 11.27 7.61 -20.48
N GLY A 444 12.30 7.83 -19.66
CA GLY A 444 13.71 7.61 -20.02
C GLY A 444 14.56 8.88 -20.10
N VAL A 445 15.55 9.02 -19.19
CA VAL A 445 17.00 8.88 -19.46
C VAL A 445 17.79 9.19 -18.18
N ASP A 446 18.69 8.26 -17.84
CA ASP A 446 19.66 8.33 -16.74
C ASP A 446 20.77 9.36 -16.97
N THR A 447 21.18 9.93 -15.84
CA THR A 447 22.25 10.89 -15.60
C THR A 447 23.66 10.28 -15.66
N GLU A 448 24.66 11.10 -16.01
CA GLU A 448 26.03 10.94 -15.51
C GLU A 448 26.41 12.17 -14.67
N ARG A 449 26.84 11.91 -13.44
CA ARG A 449 27.12 12.87 -12.35
C ARG A 449 28.59 13.29 -12.37
N GLN A 450 28.89 14.54 -11.99
CA GLN A 450 30.16 14.88 -11.33
C GLN A 450 29.92 15.71 -10.07
N ASP A 451 30.57 15.23 -9.00
CA ASP A 451 30.58 15.69 -7.62
C ASP A 451 31.07 17.13 -7.41
N LEU A 452 30.71 17.72 -6.25
CA LEU A 452 31.66 18.38 -5.34
C LEU A 452 31.08 18.59 -3.92
N GLY A 453 31.59 17.82 -2.93
CA GLY A 453 32.11 18.35 -1.65
C GLY A 453 31.24 18.31 -0.38
N GLY A 454 31.51 17.32 0.51
CA GLY A 454 31.71 17.62 1.93
C GLY A 454 30.91 16.89 3.03
N PHE A 455 30.63 15.58 2.98
CA PHE A 455 30.14 14.80 4.15
C PHE A 455 30.69 13.36 4.14
N LEU A 456 30.81 12.73 5.32
CA LEU A 456 31.58 11.48 5.61
C LEU A 456 31.55 10.43 4.49
N HIS A 457 32.72 10.19 3.87
CA HIS A 457 33.06 8.93 3.21
C HIS A 457 34.20 8.26 4.01
N GLY A 458 33.89 7.17 4.72
CA GLY A 458 34.86 6.18 5.22
C GLY A 458 35.76 6.57 6.40
N LYS A 459 35.45 6.02 7.59
CA LYS A 459 36.28 5.90 8.82
C LYS A 459 36.62 7.19 9.60
N PHE A 460 36.38 7.16 10.91
CA PHE A 460 36.75 8.22 11.87
C PHE A 460 37.82 7.71 12.85
N CYS A 461 39.02 8.29 12.82
CA CYS A 461 40.18 7.78 13.57
C CYS A 461 40.69 8.76 14.65
N ARG A 462 41.42 8.23 15.62
CA ARG A 462 42.06 8.96 16.72
C ARG A 462 42.91 10.14 16.20
N GLY A 463 42.71 11.32 16.79
CA GLY A 463 43.34 12.57 16.35
C GLY A 463 42.49 13.40 15.37
N GLN A 464 41.38 12.86 14.87
CA GLN A 464 40.38 13.61 14.10
C GLN A 464 39.26 14.12 15.03
N PHE A 465 38.69 15.27 14.69
CA PHE A 465 37.56 15.87 15.42
C PHE A 465 36.38 16.03 14.46
N LEU A 466 35.22 15.50 14.85
CA LEU A 466 33.95 15.76 14.18
C LEU A 466 33.25 16.91 14.90
N ASN A 467 32.99 18.00 14.17
CA ASN A 467 32.41 19.23 14.71
C ASN A 467 31.01 19.43 14.13
N SER A 468 29.97 19.37 14.96
CA SER A 468 28.59 19.51 14.48
C SER A 468 28.23 20.98 14.27
N SER A 469 28.43 21.52 13.06
CA SER A 469 27.97 22.87 12.75
C SER A 469 26.46 22.88 12.51
N SER A 470 25.70 23.35 13.50
CA SER A 470 24.28 23.76 13.51
C SER A 470 23.18 22.82 14.04
N TYR A 471 23.44 21.56 14.43
CA TYR A 471 22.45 20.75 15.14
C TYR A 471 23.08 19.89 16.25
N VAL A 472 22.55 19.99 17.47
CA VAL A 472 23.23 19.56 18.71
C VAL A 472 23.44 18.03 18.84
N ASN A 473 22.74 17.18 18.10
CA ASN A 473 22.80 15.72 18.28
C ASN A 473 22.81 14.91 16.97
N ARG A 474 23.38 15.42 15.87
CA ARG A 474 23.34 14.72 14.57
C ARG A 474 24.67 14.72 13.85
N ILE A 475 25.06 13.52 13.40
CA ILE A 475 26.08 13.30 12.36
C ILE A 475 25.36 12.57 11.22
N ALA A 476 25.37 13.14 10.01
CA ALA A 476 24.61 12.65 8.86
C ALA A 476 25.54 12.23 7.70
N SER A 477 25.14 11.17 6.98
CA SER A 477 25.71 10.78 5.68
C SER A 477 25.22 11.71 4.55
N PRO A 478 25.99 11.92 3.47
CA PRO A 478 25.62 12.79 2.33
C PRO A 478 24.22 12.51 1.74
N ASN A 479 23.68 11.31 1.94
CA ASN A 479 22.45 10.84 1.29
C ASN A 479 21.23 10.88 2.23
N GLY A 480 21.36 11.40 3.46
CA GLY A 480 20.28 11.47 4.45
C GLY A 480 19.73 10.13 4.94
N THR A 481 20.32 9.02 4.49
CA THR A 481 19.79 7.66 4.71
C THR A 481 19.95 7.22 6.17
N TYR A 482 20.97 7.75 6.87
CA TYR A 482 21.30 7.36 8.24
C TYR A 482 21.68 8.53 9.13
N SER A 483 21.17 8.54 10.37
CA SER A 483 21.49 9.54 11.39
C SER A 483 21.93 8.86 12.69
N LEU A 484 23.02 9.35 13.27
CA LEU A 484 23.51 8.93 14.59
C LEU A 484 22.97 9.89 15.66
N PHE A 485 22.11 9.39 16.55
CA PHE A 485 21.45 10.16 17.59
C PHE A 485 22.07 9.86 18.96
N LEU A 486 22.55 10.89 19.66
CA LEU A 486 22.86 10.79 21.07
C LEU A 486 21.58 11.13 21.86
N ASN A 487 20.99 10.11 22.45
CA ASN A 487 19.78 10.26 23.25
C ASN A 487 20.09 10.99 24.58
N THR A 488 19.07 11.61 25.17
CA THR A 488 19.20 12.33 26.45
C THR A 488 19.62 11.44 27.63
N ASN A 489 19.57 10.11 27.46
CA ASN A 489 20.06 9.11 28.40
C ASN A 489 21.51 8.66 28.13
N GLY A 490 22.22 9.30 27.18
CA GLY A 490 23.60 8.99 26.81
C GLY A 490 23.79 7.82 25.85
N SER A 491 22.72 7.15 25.39
CA SER A 491 22.82 6.07 24.40
C SER A 491 22.97 6.61 22.97
N LEU A 492 23.79 5.93 22.17
CA LEU A 492 23.99 6.24 20.75
C LEU A 492 23.08 5.35 19.89
N GLU A 493 22.20 5.95 19.11
CA GLU A 493 21.18 5.27 18.30
C GLU A 493 21.39 5.53 16.81
N TYR A 494 21.22 4.49 16.01
CA TYR A 494 21.35 4.52 14.55
C TYR A 494 19.97 4.41 13.92
N ARG A 495 19.56 5.39 13.11
CA ARG A 495 18.23 5.40 12.45
C ARG A 495 18.37 5.48 10.94
N GLN A 496 17.62 4.63 10.23
CA GLN A 496 17.50 4.61 8.76
C GLN A 496 16.19 5.29 8.34
N GLY A 497 16.27 6.36 7.55
CA GLY A 497 15.11 7.11 7.06
C GLY A 497 14.44 8.02 8.11
N GLU A 498 13.96 9.18 7.64
CA GLU A 498 13.32 10.30 8.38
C GLU A 498 14.22 11.28 9.16
N LEU A 499 14.22 12.53 8.68
CA LEU A 499 14.56 13.73 9.46
C LEU A 499 13.46 13.98 10.52
N LEU A 500 13.53 13.33 11.68
CA LEU A 500 12.66 13.72 12.80
C LEU A 500 13.06 15.12 13.30
N ARG A 501 12.22 16.13 13.01
CA ARG A 501 12.15 17.38 13.78
C ARG A 501 11.38 17.08 15.07
N TRP A 502 11.99 17.35 16.22
CA TRP A 502 11.25 17.39 17.48
C TRP A 502 10.60 18.76 17.66
N GLY A 503 9.31 18.78 18.01
CA GLY A 503 8.57 19.95 18.44
C GLY A 503 7.73 19.66 19.69
N TYR A 504 8.04 20.41 20.77
CA TYR A 504 7.22 20.80 21.93
C TYR A 504 6.58 19.74 22.85
N ARG A 505 7.33 19.33 23.89
CA ARG A 505 7.04 19.69 25.30
C ARG A 505 8.34 19.70 26.12
N VAL A 506 8.41 20.64 27.07
CA VAL A 506 9.56 20.95 27.91
C VAL A 506 9.75 19.90 29.00
N LEU A 507 10.93 19.28 29.04
CA LEU A 507 11.57 18.83 30.28
C LEU A 507 13.00 19.40 30.27
N THR A 508 13.27 20.20 31.28
CA THR A 508 14.39 21.14 31.40
C THR A 508 15.73 20.43 31.51
N ILE A 509 16.63 20.57 30.52
CA ILE A 509 18.08 20.46 30.73
C ILE A 509 18.75 21.64 30.01
N GLN A 510 19.44 22.47 30.78
CA GLN A 510 20.22 23.61 30.32
C GLN A 510 21.50 23.16 29.61
N SER A 511 21.55 23.15 28.28
CA SER A 511 22.78 23.46 27.51
C SER A 511 22.49 23.52 26.01
N GLN A 512 22.65 24.71 25.43
CA GLN A 512 22.66 24.92 23.97
C GLN A 512 24.10 25.25 23.54
N CYS A 513 24.77 24.36 22.77
CA CYS A 513 25.93 24.58 21.83
C CYS A 513 26.71 23.26 21.55
N PRO A 514 27.54 23.17 20.48
CA PRO A 514 27.98 21.90 19.86
C PRO A 514 28.89 21.02 20.73
N CYS A 515 28.76 19.70 20.58
CA CYS A 515 29.54 18.66 21.26
C CYS A 515 30.67 18.14 20.35
N THR A 516 31.76 17.65 20.95
CA THR A 516 32.91 17.07 20.25
C THR A 516 33.05 15.58 20.57
N PHE A 517 33.22 14.76 19.54
CA PHE A 517 33.54 13.33 19.67
C PHE A 517 35.06 13.15 19.61
N SER A 518 35.64 12.40 20.54
CA SER A 518 37.08 12.12 20.57
C SER A 518 37.42 10.80 21.26
N PHE A 519 38.50 10.15 20.84
CA PHE A 519 39.08 9.02 21.57
C PHE A 519 40.16 9.52 22.54
N GLU A 520 40.06 9.12 23.81
CA GLU A 520 41.07 9.42 24.83
C GLU A 520 42.33 8.57 24.66
N SER A 521 43.42 8.92 25.35
CA SER A 521 44.71 8.20 25.35
C SER A 521 44.61 6.74 25.85
N SER A 522 43.53 6.40 26.55
CA SER A 522 43.17 5.06 27.03
C SER A 522 42.43 4.18 26.02
N GLY A 523 42.00 4.73 24.86
CA GLY A 523 41.18 4.01 23.88
C GLY A 523 39.66 4.12 24.13
N VAL A 524 39.26 4.84 25.17
CA VAL A 524 37.86 5.16 25.50
C VAL A 524 37.32 6.20 24.51
N LEU A 525 36.12 5.97 23.96
CA LEU A 525 35.42 6.95 23.14
C LEU A 525 34.62 7.89 24.04
N THR A 526 34.86 9.19 23.93
CA THR A 526 34.29 10.20 24.83
C THR A 526 33.54 11.28 24.04
N VAL A 527 32.36 11.64 24.54
CA VAL A 527 31.59 12.81 24.07
C VAL A 527 31.79 13.96 25.04
N LYS A 528 32.28 15.09 24.56
CA LYS A 528 32.55 16.29 25.36
C LYS A 528 31.65 17.44 24.93
N ASP A 529 31.20 18.23 25.89
CA ASP A 529 30.43 19.45 25.62
C ASP A 529 31.33 20.61 25.16
N ARG A 530 30.72 21.79 24.91
CA ARG A 530 31.42 23.02 24.50
C ARG A 530 32.48 23.52 25.50
N ASN A 531 32.40 23.08 26.76
CA ASN A 531 33.35 23.41 27.82
C ASN A 531 34.41 22.30 27.99
N ASN A 532 34.43 21.33 27.06
CA ASN A 532 35.34 20.19 27.03
C ASN A 532 35.15 19.22 28.21
N VAL A 533 33.97 19.22 28.84
CA VAL A 533 33.62 18.30 29.93
C VAL A 533 33.00 17.04 29.35
N ALA A 534 33.50 15.88 29.76
CA ALA A 534 33.01 14.59 29.31
C ALA A 534 31.60 14.32 29.84
N GLN A 535 30.65 14.17 28.93
CA GLN A 535 29.26 13.87 29.23
C GLN A 535 28.99 12.37 29.15
N TRP A 536 29.79 11.63 28.37
CA TRP A 536 29.62 10.20 28.18
C TRP A 536 30.94 9.51 27.78
N HIS A 537 31.12 8.26 28.21
CA HIS A 537 32.27 7.41 27.89
C HIS A 537 31.81 6.02 27.44
N TYR A 538 32.42 5.50 26.37
CA TYR A 538 32.36 4.09 26.01
C TYR A 538 33.69 3.41 26.31
N TRP A 539 33.64 2.40 27.17
CA TRP A 539 34.79 1.64 27.61
C TRP A 539 34.84 0.32 26.84
N PRO A 540 35.77 0.16 25.89
CA PRO A 540 35.88 -1.09 25.15
C PRO A 540 36.40 -2.21 26.06
N LEU A 541 36.22 -3.47 25.64
CA LEU A 541 36.62 -4.65 26.42
C LEU A 541 38.09 -4.57 26.88
N ALA A 542 38.35 -4.98 28.12
CA ALA A 542 39.68 -4.89 28.72
C ALA A 542 40.74 -5.61 27.85
N GLY A 543 41.80 -4.88 27.46
CA GLY A 543 42.87 -5.38 26.58
C GLY A 543 42.70 -5.03 25.10
N THR A 544 41.58 -4.42 24.71
CA THR A 544 41.36 -3.88 23.35
C THR A 544 41.72 -2.40 23.29
N ASN A 545 42.44 -1.97 22.24
CA ASN A 545 42.89 -0.57 22.06
C ASN A 545 42.41 -0.02 20.70
N PRO A 546 41.09 0.22 20.55
CA PRO A 546 40.51 0.67 19.28
C PRO A 546 41.05 2.05 18.89
N GLN A 547 41.34 2.24 17.60
CA GLN A 547 41.89 3.46 17.03
C GLN A 547 40.93 4.19 16.10
N CYS A 548 39.97 3.48 15.49
CA CYS A 548 39.01 4.08 14.56
C CYS A 548 37.60 3.53 14.75
N LEU A 549 36.60 4.29 14.31
CA LEU A 549 35.20 3.89 14.16
C LEU A 549 34.85 3.88 12.67
N GLU A 550 34.31 2.77 12.19
CA GLU A 550 33.85 2.62 10.80
C GLU A 550 32.33 2.39 10.78
N LEU A 551 31.66 3.09 9.87
CA LEU A 551 30.30 2.80 9.44
C LEU A 551 30.39 2.13 8.07
N THR A 552 29.93 0.89 7.96
CA THR A 552 29.93 0.12 6.71
C THR A 552 28.65 0.35 5.91
N ASP A 553 28.68 0.07 4.60
CA ASP A 553 27.56 0.33 3.67
C ASP A 553 26.28 -0.48 4.01
N ASP A 554 26.41 -1.54 4.81
CA ASP A 554 25.33 -2.37 5.37
C ASP A 554 24.77 -1.85 6.72
N GLY A 555 25.25 -0.69 7.19
CA GLY A 555 24.76 -0.01 8.39
C GLY A 555 25.32 -0.52 9.73
N GLN A 556 26.35 -1.37 9.72
CA GLN A 556 27.00 -1.82 10.95
C GLN A 556 28.05 -0.82 11.47
N MET A 557 28.14 -0.68 12.80
CA MET A 557 29.21 0.10 13.44
C MET A 557 30.31 -0.82 13.98
N ARG A 558 31.55 -0.55 13.55
CA ARG A 558 32.73 -1.35 13.89
C ARG A 558 33.81 -0.49 14.53
N LEU A 559 34.28 -0.89 15.71
CA LEU A 559 35.52 -0.37 16.29
C LEU A 559 36.68 -1.11 15.65
N LEU A 560 37.60 -0.34 15.08
CA LEU A 560 38.78 -0.87 14.40
C LEU A 560 40.05 -0.64 15.22
N GLY A 561 40.95 -1.60 15.17
CA GLY A 561 42.28 -1.52 15.78
C GLY A 561 43.27 -0.73 14.91
N ALA A 562 44.54 -0.75 15.29
CA ALA A 562 45.56 0.08 14.65
C ALA A 562 45.84 -0.29 13.17
N ASN A 563 45.49 -1.50 12.73
CA ASN A 563 45.67 -1.97 11.36
C ASN A 563 44.35 -2.09 10.59
N SER A 564 43.29 -1.38 11.02
CA SER A 564 41.92 -1.49 10.48
C SER A 564 41.24 -2.85 10.66
N GLU A 565 41.74 -3.71 11.54
CA GLU A 565 41.07 -4.93 11.96
C GLU A 565 39.84 -4.62 12.81
N VAL A 566 38.72 -5.34 12.60
CA VAL A 566 37.52 -5.18 13.41
C VAL A 566 37.79 -5.74 14.81
N VAL A 567 37.91 -4.83 15.78
CA VAL A 567 38.13 -5.15 17.20
C VAL A 567 36.81 -5.51 17.86
N GLU A 568 35.74 -4.78 17.54
CA GLU A 568 34.40 -5.03 18.08
C GLU A 568 33.32 -4.51 17.13
N THR A 569 32.28 -5.31 16.90
CA THR A 569 31.05 -4.87 16.22
C THR A 569 29.99 -4.59 17.29
N ILE A 570 29.51 -3.35 17.33
CA ILE A 570 28.52 -2.94 18.33
C ILE A 570 27.14 -3.48 17.89
N LEU A 571 26.63 -4.50 18.61
CA LEU A 571 25.32 -5.12 18.37
C LEU A 571 24.39 -4.88 19.58
N PRO A 572 23.10 -4.55 19.38
CA PRO A 572 22.13 -4.45 20.47
C PRO A 572 21.86 -5.83 21.11
N ARG A 573 21.85 -5.93 22.45
CA ARG A 573 21.55 -7.18 23.21
C ARG A 573 20.27 -7.07 24.03
N ASN A 574 19.49 -8.15 24.06
CA ASN A 574 18.09 -8.20 24.50
C ASN A 574 17.73 -9.44 25.35
N ARG A 575 18.69 -10.17 25.95
CA ARG A 575 18.44 -11.31 26.89
C ARG A 575 19.41 -11.34 28.08
N LEU A 576 18.93 -11.79 29.25
CA LEU A 576 19.74 -12.22 30.41
C LEU A 576 19.66 -13.73 30.63
N CYS A 577 20.63 -14.29 31.36
CA CYS A 577 20.79 -15.72 31.59
C CYS A 577 20.63 -16.10 33.08
N ARG A 578 20.37 -17.40 33.34
CA ARG A 578 20.21 -17.97 34.69
C ARG A 578 21.52 -17.81 35.49
N GLY A 579 21.50 -17.05 36.58
CA GLY A 579 22.68 -16.79 37.43
C GLY A 579 23.17 -15.32 37.45
N ASP A 580 22.52 -14.43 36.72
CA ASP A 580 22.84 -13.00 36.71
C ASP A 580 22.50 -12.29 38.04
N VAL A 581 23.36 -11.34 38.46
CA VAL A 581 23.20 -10.50 39.67
C VAL A 581 23.23 -9.01 39.29
N LEU A 582 22.33 -8.22 39.91
CA LEU A 582 22.10 -6.77 39.73
C LEU A 582 22.62 -5.96 40.94
N THR A 583 22.85 -4.62 40.97
CA THR A 583 23.04 -3.70 42.16
C THR A 583 22.72 -2.21 41.85
N SER A 584 22.32 -1.31 42.78
CA SER A 584 21.89 0.10 42.48
C SER A 584 22.79 1.24 43.05
N SER A 585 22.80 2.45 42.42
CA SER A 585 23.34 3.74 42.96
C SER A 585 22.42 4.98 42.67
N THR A 586 22.78 6.19 43.14
CA THR A 586 21.89 7.16 43.87
C THR A 586 21.18 8.34 43.19
N ASP A 587 21.27 8.65 41.88
CA ASP A 587 20.67 9.92 41.38
C ASP A 587 19.75 9.81 40.13
N SER A 588 18.42 9.98 40.37
CA SER A 588 17.35 10.47 39.46
C SER A 588 16.72 9.55 38.37
N PRO A 589 15.48 9.85 37.89
CA PRO A 589 14.36 8.90 37.81
C PRO A 589 14.16 8.15 36.47
N ALA A 590 13.99 6.83 36.61
CA ALA A 590 13.34 5.81 35.78
C ALA A 590 13.09 6.04 34.26
N ASN A 591 13.82 5.30 33.43
CA ASN A 591 13.40 4.90 32.07
C ASN A 591 13.90 3.46 31.77
N PHE A 592 13.03 2.57 31.30
CA PHE A 592 13.28 1.11 31.25
C PHE A 592 13.48 0.60 29.81
N THR A 593 14.71 0.28 29.38
CA THR A 593 14.99 -0.45 28.12
C THR A 593 16.23 -1.36 28.21
N SER A 594 16.06 -2.57 28.75
CA SER A 594 17.03 -3.71 28.80
C SER A 594 17.91 -3.80 30.06
N PRO A 595 18.60 -4.94 30.34
CA PRO A 595 18.39 -5.66 31.58
C PRO A 595 19.68 -5.72 32.40
N LYS A 596 19.87 -4.75 33.31
CA LYS A 596 20.48 -4.84 34.66
C LYS A 596 20.22 -3.46 35.32
N ASP A 597 19.21 -3.24 36.18
CA ASP A 597 19.41 -3.18 37.65
C ASP A 597 18.15 -2.79 38.47
N ARG A 598 18.34 -2.87 39.79
CA ARG A 598 17.41 -3.07 40.93
C ARG A 598 16.47 -1.94 41.36
N LEU A 599 15.50 -2.36 42.19
CA LEU A 599 14.62 -1.64 43.14
C LEU A 599 15.27 -0.44 43.85
N VAL A 600 14.53 0.68 43.93
CA VAL A 600 14.87 1.86 44.74
C VAL A 600 14.41 1.68 46.19
N ALA A 601 15.31 1.99 47.14
CA ALA A 601 15.03 2.05 48.58
C ALA A 601 14.49 3.42 49.00
N ALA A 602 13.56 3.43 49.97
CA ALA A 602 13.12 4.62 50.70
C ALA A 602 14.14 5.00 51.80
N PRO A 603 14.15 6.26 52.29
CA PRO A 603 15.38 6.98 52.64
C PRO A 603 16.06 6.66 53.99
N TYR A 604 15.74 5.56 54.68
CA TYR A 604 16.47 5.19 55.91
C TYR A 604 16.72 3.66 56.01
N SER A 605 18.00 3.29 55.90
CA SER A 605 18.72 2.10 56.40
C SER A 605 18.26 0.66 56.10
N ASN A 606 17.32 0.38 55.18
CA ASN A 606 16.96 -1.01 54.83
C ASN A 606 17.32 -1.35 53.37
N ARG A 607 18.21 -2.34 53.17
CA ARG A 607 18.58 -2.84 51.84
C ARG A 607 17.69 -4.02 51.47
N TRP A 608 16.99 -3.93 50.34
CA TRP A 608 16.16 -5.01 49.82
C TRP A 608 16.92 -5.87 48.79
N MET A 609 16.79 -7.19 48.90
CA MET A 609 17.39 -8.16 47.99
C MET A 609 16.28 -9.02 47.38
N MET A 610 16.25 -9.12 46.06
CA MET A 610 15.24 -9.91 45.34
C MET A 610 15.93 -11.12 44.70
N ILE A 611 15.44 -12.32 44.97
CA ILE A 611 16.00 -13.59 44.49
C ILE A 611 14.94 -14.33 43.69
N LEU A 612 15.30 -14.76 42.48
CA LEU A 612 14.55 -15.76 41.72
C LEU A 612 15.04 -17.14 42.17
N ASN A 613 14.19 -17.89 42.88
CA ASN A 613 14.60 -19.18 43.41
C ASN A 613 14.54 -20.29 42.34
N THR A 614 15.06 -21.47 42.67
CA THR A 614 15.11 -22.63 41.78
C THR A 614 13.74 -23.18 41.35
N ALA A 615 12.66 -22.76 42.01
CA ALA A 615 11.28 -23.10 41.68
C ALA A 615 10.57 -22.05 40.80
N GLY A 616 11.26 -20.95 40.42
CA GLY A 616 10.71 -19.92 39.53
C GLY A 616 9.93 -18.80 40.22
N ASN A 617 9.93 -18.74 41.55
CA ASN A 617 9.25 -17.70 42.32
C ASN A 617 10.18 -16.55 42.69
N PHE A 618 9.66 -15.31 42.67
CA PHE A 618 10.35 -14.13 43.18
C PHE A 618 10.16 -13.99 44.69
N ILE A 619 11.26 -13.90 45.43
CA ILE A 619 11.26 -13.72 46.89
C ILE A 619 12.00 -12.41 47.23
N LEU A 620 11.34 -11.52 47.99
CA LEU A 620 11.92 -10.30 48.54
C LEU A 620 12.46 -10.55 49.95
N TYR A 621 13.74 -10.26 50.18
CA TYR A 621 14.39 -10.22 51.50
C TYR A 621 14.72 -8.78 51.91
N ASN A 622 14.56 -8.46 53.20
CA ASN A 622 15.04 -7.22 53.79
C ASN A 622 16.28 -7.53 54.64
N TYR A 623 17.41 -6.88 54.30
CA TYR A 623 18.68 -7.02 55.02
C TYR A 623 18.86 -5.85 55.97
N ALA A 624 18.88 -6.14 57.28
CA ALA A 624 19.48 -5.27 58.29
C ALA A 624 20.91 -5.78 58.58
N GLU A 625 21.90 -4.90 58.69
CA GLU A 625 23.30 -5.30 58.88
C GLU A 625 23.50 -6.18 60.12
N GLY A 626 24.15 -7.34 59.92
CA GLY A 626 24.75 -8.15 60.99
C GLY A 626 24.47 -9.65 60.87
N SER A 627 25.54 -10.43 60.70
CA SER A 627 25.65 -11.90 60.82
C SER A 627 25.23 -12.78 59.62
N ILE A 628 26.24 -13.39 59.00
CA ILE A 628 26.13 -14.63 58.22
C ILE A 628 26.20 -15.79 59.22
N PRO A 629 25.41 -16.86 59.07
CA PRO A 629 26.00 -18.18 59.29
C PRO A 629 25.70 -19.20 58.19
N ALA A 630 26.69 -20.09 58.03
CA ALA A 630 26.78 -21.17 57.07
C ALA A 630 25.79 -22.33 57.33
N ALA A 631 25.52 -23.10 56.27
CA ALA A 631 25.15 -24.53 56.18
C ALA A 631 24.08 -25.12 57.13
N SER A 632 23.08 -25.84 56.56
CA SER A 632 22.58 -27.20 56.92
C SER A 632 21.07 -27.42 56.59
N PRO A 633 20.57 -28.67 56.49
CA PRO A 633 19.34 -29.07 55.78
C PRO A 633 18.07 -29.24 56.66
N TRP A 634 16.90 -29.02 56.04
CA TRP A 634 15.51 -29.36 56.45
C TRP A 634 14.98 -28.86 57.81
N SER A 635 13.95 -28.01 57.82
CA SER A 635 12.61 -28.27 58.42
C SER A 635 11.76 -27.00 58.62
N THR A 636 10.45 -27.24 58.58
CA THR A 636 9.27 -26.39 58.79
C THR A 636 9.37 -25.21 59.76
N GLY A 637 8.91 -24.02 59.33
CA GLY A 637 8.66 -22.88 60.22
C GLY A 637 8.16 -21.65 59.47
N SER A 638 6.86 -21.37 59.62
CA SER A 638 6.06 -20.27 59.04
C SER A 638 6.62 -18.85 59.27
N ALA A 639 6.63 -18.04 58.20
CA ALA A 639 6.74 -16.58 58.25
C ALA A 639 5.57 -15.95 57.46
N TYR A 640 4.92 -14.96 58.08
CA TYR A 640 3.64 -14.33 57.73
C TYR A 640 3.54 -13.76 56.30
N PRO A 641 2.44 -14.02 55.55
CA PRO A 641 2.13 -13.26 54.34
C PRO A 641 1.44 -11.94 54.73
N VAL A 642 2.07 -10.81 54.45
CA VAL A 642 1.37 -9.52 54.40
C VAL A 642 0.59 -9.47 53.09
N THR A 643 -0.72 -9.71 53.16
CA THR A 643 -1.64 -9.71 52.02
C THR A 643 -1.79 -8.31 51.41
N ALA A 644 -1.61 -8.23 50.09
CA ALA A 644 -1.74 -7.06 49.24
C ALA A 644 -3.16 -6.49 49.27
N THR A 645 -3.41 -5.48 50.12
CA THR A 645 -4.72 -4.79 50.17
C THR A 645 -4.69 -3.43 49.45
N ALA A 646 -3.57 -3.05 48.82
CA ALA A 646 -3.37 -1.72 48.22
C ALA A 646 -3.63 -1.65 46.68
N LEU A 647 -4.05 -2.73 46.03
CA LEU A 647 -4.21 -2.80 44.57
C LEU A 647 -5.67 -2.77 44.06
N ALA A 648 -6.67 -2.82 44.95
CA ALA A 648 -8.08 -2.92 44.52
C ALA A 648 -8.65 -1.64 43.86
N ASN A 649 -8.10 -0.45 44.17
CA ASN A 649 -8.61 0.84 43.69
C ASN A 649 -7.69 1.56 42.67
N ALA A 650 -6.64 0.90 42.19
CA ALA A 650 -5.81 1.46 41.12
C ALA A 650 -6.55 1.34 39.77
N PRO A 651 -6.34 2.29 38.82
CA PRO A 651 -6.81 2.15 37.44
C PRO A 651 -6.05 1.05 36.68
N TYR A 652 -5.24 0.25 37.39
CA TYR A 652 -4.41 -0.77 36.80
C TYR A 652 -4.50 -2.13 37.51
N THR A 653 -4.41 -3.21 36.73
CA THR A 653 -4.23 -4.60 37.22
C THR A 653 -2.86 -5.13 36.85
N LEU A 654 -2.25 -5.94 37.72
CA LEU A 654 -0.94 -6.57 37.51
C LEU A 654 -1.12 -8.05 37.18
N GLY A 655 -0.54 -8.50 36.07
CA GLY A 655 -0.57 -9.91 35.66
C GLY A 655 0.63 -10.25 34.78
N PHE A 656 0.96 -11.54 34.67
CA PHE A 656 2.03 -11.98 33.78
C PHE A 656 1.46 -12.28 32.40
N ARG A 657 2.19 -11.91 31.35
CA ARG A 657 1.86 -12.29 29.97
C ARG A 657 2.46 -13.66 29.68
N GLU A 658 1.62 -14.63 29.36
CA GLU A 658 2.02 -16.06 29.32
C GLU A 658 3.04 -16.38 28.19
N SER A 659 3.11 -15.56 27.14
CA SER A 659 4.05 -15.77 26.01
C SER A 659 5.52 -15.48 26.35
N ASP A 660 5.80 -14.65 27.35
CA ASP A 660 7.17 -14.28 27.71
C ASP A 660 7.42 -14.13 29.22
N GLY A 661 6.40 -14.35 30.05
CA GLY A 661 6.47 -14.22 31.50
C GLY A 661 6.69 -12.78 31.98
N ALA A 662 6.49 -11.77 31.12
CA ALA A 662 6.65 -10.37 31.50
C ALA A 662 5.54 -9.94 32.47
N LEU A 663 5.89 -9.21 33.53
CA LEU A 663 4.91 -8.57 34.42
C LEU A 663 4.30 -7.35 33.70
N VAL A 664 3.01 -7.39 33.44
CA VAL A 664 2.26 -6.38 32.67
C VAL A 664 1.27 -5.64 33.57
N ILE A 665 1.17 -4.32 33.36
CA ILE A 665 0.23 -3.40 34.02
C ILE A 665 -0.84 -3.04 32.99
N TRP A 666 -2.10 -3.40 33.24
CA TRP A 666 -3.24 -3.14 32.34
C TRP A 666 -3.98 -1.88 32.76
N ASP A 667 -4.23 -0.91 31.87
CA ASP A 667 -5.10 0.26 32.14
C ASP A 667 -6.57 -0.14 31.98
N LYS A 668 -7.41 0.15 32.98
CA LYS A 668 -8.85 -0.19 33.00
C LYS A 668 -9.66 0.44 31.84
N ASN A 669 -9.11 1.43 31.12
CA ASN A 669 -9.82 2.13 30.03
C ASN A 669 -9.37 1.73 28.61
N VAL A 670 -8.44 0.80 28.45
CA VAL A 670 -8.00 0.31 27.13
C VAL A 670 -8.29 -1.18 27.06
N CYS A 671 -9.33 -1.55 26.31
CA CYS A 671 -9.65 -2.95 26.07
C CYS A 671 -8.58 -3.59 25.18
N PRO A 672 -7.81 -4.59 25.67
CA PRO A 672 -6.84 -5.31 24.86
C PRO A 672 -7.51 -5.97 23.66
N SER A 673 -6.88 -5.99 22.49
CA SER A 673 -7.39 -6.77 21.35
C SER A 673 -6.89 -8.21 21.42
N PHE A 674 -7.77 -9.17 21.11
CA PHE A 674 -7.42 -10.58 20.96
C PHE A 674 -7.69 -11.02 19.52
N PRO A 675 -6.71 -11.62 18.82
CA PRO A 675 -6.91 -12.15 17.49
C PRO A 675 -8.11 -13.12 17.45
N GLY A 676 -9.01 -12.91 16.49
CA GLY A 676 -10.22 -13.75 16.35
C GLY A 676 -11.41 -13.35 17.24
N PHE A 677 -11.36 -12.21 17.94
CA PHE A 677 -12.47 -11.69 18.73
C PHE A 677 -12.75 -10.20 18.44
N ASN A 678 -14.03 -9.84 18.34
CA ASN A 678 -14.49 -8.45 18.26
C ASN A 678 -14.55 -7.84 19.67
N VAL A 679 -14.14 -6.58 19.82
CA VAL A 679 -14.07 -5.89 21.11
C VAL A 679 -15.20 -4.88 21.24
N HIS A 680 -15.96 -4.98 22.32
CA HIS A 680 -16.99 -4.04 22.73
C HIS A 680 -16.51 -3.31 23.99
N VAL A 681 -16.22 -2.01 23.85
CA VAL A 681 -15.66 -1.16 24.91
C VAL A 681 -16.78 -0.59 25.78
N ASP A 682 -16.51 -0.36 27.07
CA ASP A 682 -17.46 0.18 28.05
C ASP A 682 -18.78 -0.60 28.12
N THR A 683 -18.70 -1.90 27.88
CA THR A 683 -19.84 -2.79 27.75
C THR A 683 -19.59 -4.06 28.55
N ASP A 684 -20.61 -4.54 29.26
CA ASP A 684 -20.65 -5.87 29.87
C ASP A 684 -21.97 -6.56 29.49
N SER A 685 -22.07 -7.86 29.72
CA SER A 685 -23.29 -8.61 29.50
C SER A 685 -23.65 -9.52 30.67
N ALA A 686 -24.95 -9.68 30.93
CA ALA A 686 -25.43 -10.82 31.69
C ALA A 686 -25.60 -12.02 30.73
N GLY A 687 -25.32 -13.24 31.18
CA GLY A 687 -25.43 -14.46 30.37
C GLY A 687 -25.02 -15.70 31.15
N TYR A 688 -25.30 -16.89 30.61
CA TYR A 688 -24.87 -18.13 31.26
C TYR A 688 -23.36 -18.33 31.10
N GLY A 689 -22.66 -18.39 32.23
CA GLY A 689 -21.23 -18.66 32.27
C GLY A 689 -20.90 -20.11 31.90
N VAL A 690 -19.88 -20.30 31.07
CA VAL A 690 -19.27 -21.61 30.79
C VAL A 690 -18.31 -21.98 31.91
N ARG A 691 -17.40 -21.06 32.24
CA ARG A 691 -16.32 -21.22 33.21
C ARG A 691 -15.72 -19.85 33.54
N ASP A 692 -15.26 -19.69 34.77
CA ASP A 692 -14.38 -18.59 35.17
C ASP A 692 -12.92 -18.97 34.87
N ALA A 693 -12.29 -18.24 33.96
CA ALA A 693 -10.89 -18.44 33.61
C ALA A 693 -9.93 -17.65 34.50
N GLY A 694 -10.43 -16.79 35.40
CA GLY A 694 -9.68 -16.06 36.42
C GLY A 694 -9.00 -14.77 35.94
N SER A 695 -8.75 -14.63 34.65
CA SER A 695 -8.23 -13.37 34.06
C SER A 695 -8.68 -13.19 32.62
N LEU A 696 -8.57 -11.95 32.11
CA LEU A 696 -8.94 -11.60 30.75
C LEU A 696 -8.17 -12.40 29.68
N ASN A 697 -6.85 -12.55 29.82
CA ASN A 697 -6.03 -13.32 28.86
C ASN A 697 -6.37 -14.81 28.90
N GLN A 698 -6.55 -15.37 30.09
CA GLN A 698 -6.92 -16.77 30.26
C GLN A 698 -8.32 -17.05 29.73
N ALA A 699 -9.23 -16.07 29.83
CA ALA A 699 -10.55 -16.16 29.21
C ALA A 699 -10.46 -16.14 27.69
N ALA A 700 -9.59 -15.30 27.11
CA ALA A 700 -9.35 -15.27 25.67
C ALA A 700 -8.78 -16.61 25.15
N GLU A 701 -7.75 -17.13 25.82
CA GLU A 701 -7.11 -18.41 25.47
C GLU A 701 -8.07 -19.59 25.63
N ALA A 702 -8.77 -19.67 26.77
CA ALA A 702 -9.74 -20.72 27.02
C ALA A 702 -10.94 -20.62 26.07
N CYS A 703 -11.43 -19.41 25.75
CA CYS A 703 -12.54 -19.22 24.81
C CYS A 703 -12.15 -19.54 23.37
N ALA A 704 -10.88 -19.38 22.99
CA ALA A 704 -10.40 -19.74 21.67
C ALA A 704 -10.50 -21.26 21.40
N VAL A 705 -10.25 -22.09 22.42
CA VAL A 705 -10.25 -23.56 22.30
C VAL A 705 -11.48 -24.25 22.89
N THR A 706 -12.41 -23.50 23.47
CA THR A 706 -13.66 -24.05 24.05
C THR A 706 -14.82 -23.82 23.07
N PRO A 707 -15.35 -24.87 22.43
CA PRO A 707 -16.63 -24.82 21.75
C PRO A 707 -17.71 -24.34 22.73
N TRP A 708 -18.77 -23.71 22.23
CA TRP A 708 -19.81 -23.03 23.02
C TRP A 708 -19.41 -21.71 23.66
N CYS A 709 -18.12 -21.39 23.84
CA CYS A 709 -17.74 -20.04 24.28
C CYS A 709 -17.93 -19.01 23.16
N ARG A 710 -18.96 -18.17 23.27
CA ARG A 710 -19.26 -17.12 22.28
C ARG A 710 -18.74 -15.76 22.72
N PHE A 711 -18.62 -15.57 24.02
CA PHE A 711 -18.21 -14.30 24.58
C PHE A 711 -17.34 -14.45 25.83
N PHE A 712 -16.59 -13.41 26.18
CA PHE A 712 -15.98 -13.29 27.51
C PHE A 712 -15.86 -11.84 27.96
N GLY A 713 -15.84 -11.61 29.28
CA GLY A 713 -15.73 -10.29 29.88
C GLY A 713 -14.35 -9.98 30.46
N SER A 714 -14.11 -8.71 30.79
CA SER A 714 -12.93 -8.21 31.52
C SER A 714 -12.75 -8.81 32.91
N ASP A 715 -13.78 -9.47 33.44
CA ASP A 715 -13.80 -10.20 34.70
C ASP A 715 -13.27 -11.64 34.58
N GLY A 716 -12.97 -12.12 33.37
CA GLY A 716 -12.46 -13.48 33.12
C GLY A 716 -13.56 -14.53 32.90
N TRP A 717 -14.84 -14.14 32.91
CA TRP A 717 -15.95 -15.07 32.70
C TRP A 717 -16.21 -15.33 31.22
N MET A 718 -16.15 -16.61 30.84
CA MET A 718 -16.55 -17.10 29.52
C MET A 718 -18.07 -17.34 29.48
N LYS A 719 -18.75 -16.96 28.39
CA LYS A 719 -20.22 -17.00 28.27
C LYS A 719 -20.66 -17.64 26.95
N ILE A 720 -21.74 -18.44 27.00
CA ILE A 720 -22.33 -19.06 25.80
C ILE A 720 -23.29 -18.13 25.06
N ASN A 721 -23.88 -17.18 25.77
CA ASN A 721 -24.87 -16.24 25.26
C ASN A 721 -24.82 -14.92 26.03
N THR A 722 -25.55 -13.94 25.51
CA THR A 722 -25.84 -12.68 26.19
C THR A 722 -27.35 -12.56 26.38
N SER A 723 -27.80 -12.41 27.63
CA SER A 723 -29.21 -12.16 27.96
C SER A 723 -29.55 -10.67 27.96
N SER A 724 -28.56 -9.82 28.24
CA SER A 724 -28.67 -8.35 28.21
C SER A 724 -27.29 -7.74 28.09
N ILE A 725 -27.13 -6.77 27.20
CA ILE A 725 -25.90 -5.98 27.00
C ILE A 725 -26.11 -4.65 27.72
N LEU A 726 -25.23 -4.31 28.65
CA LEU A 726 -25.33 -3.11 29.48
C LEU A 726 -24.06 -2.26 29.35
N PRO A 727 -24.19 -0.92 29.25
CA PRO A 727 -23.04 -0.04 29.31
C PRO A 727 -22.43 -0.08 30.73
N LEU A 728 -21.15 -0.41 30.82
CA LEU A 728 -20.37 -0.45 32.06
C LEU A 728 -18.99 0.13 31.80
N THR A 729 -18.76 1.35 32.29
CA THR A 729 -17.51 2.10 32.09
C THR A 729 -16.31 1.33 32.64
N GLY A 730 -15.28 1.14 31.81
CA GLY A 730 -14.06 0.39 32.15
C GLY A 730 -14.21 -1.14 32.08
N ALA A 731 -15.31 -1.64 31.54
CA ALA A 731 -15.49 -3.06 31.22
C ALA A 731 -15.26 -3.32 29.73
N CYS A 732 -14.70 -4.49 29.44
CA CYS A 732 -14.42 -4.93 28.09
C CYS A 732 -15.15 -6.24 27.83
N PHE A 733 -15.89 -6.29 26.73
CA PHE A 733 -16.65 -7.46 26.36
C PHE A 733 -16.25 -7.94 24.96
N TYR A 734 -15.97 -9.23 24.83
CA TYR A 734 -15.38 -9.82 23.64
C TYR A 734 -16.32 -10.83 23.01
N GLU A 735 -16.45 -10.78 21.69
CA GLU A 735 -17.33 -11.66 20.91
C GLU A 735 -16.54 -12.46 19.86
N ARG A 736 -16.79 -13.77 19.79
CA ARG A 736 -16.19 -14.65 18.77
C ARG A 736 -17.02 -14.63 17.48
N PRO A 737 -16.46 -14.25 16.32
CA PRO A 737 -17.15 -14.31 15.02
C PRO A 737 -17.63 -15.73 14.70
N ARG A 738 -18.79 -15.85 14.03
CA ARG A 738 -19.28 -17.14 13.49
C ARG A 738 -18.54 -17.46 12.18
N ALA A 739 -17.68 -18.47 12.20
CA ALA A 739 -17.11 -19.09 11.00
C ALA A 739 -17.78 -20.45 10.74
N ASP A 740 -17.87 -20.88 9.47
CA ASP A 740 -18.23 -22.27 9.14
C ASP A 740 -16.99 -23.17 9.31
N PRO A 741 -16.97 -24.06 10.31
CA PRO A 741 -15.83 -24.90 10.61
C PRO A 741 -15.85 -26.21 9.80
N ILE A 742 -16.98 -26.56 9.19
CA ILE A 742 -17.17 -27.83 8.48
C ILE A 742 -16.75 -27.62 7.02
N ALA A 743 -15.45 -27.62 6.78
CA ALA A 743 -14.87 -27.62 5.44
C ALA A 743 -13.82 -28.72 5.32
N ASP A 744 -13.54 -29.10 4.07
CA ASP A 744 -12.54 -30.11 3.78
C ASP A 744 -11.15 -29.66 4.26
N ASN A 745 -10.39 -30.60 4.80
CA ASN A 745 -9.06 -30.46 5.37
C ASN A 745 -8.93 -29.42 6.51
N ASN A 746 -10.03 -29.07 7.18
CA ASN A 746 -9.98 -28.18 8.34
C ASN A 746 -9.54 -28.92 9.61
N LEU A 747 -8.64 -28.30 10.38
CA LEU A 747 -8.34 -28.69 11.76
C LEU A 747 -9.42 -28.12 12.70
N VAL A 748 -10.09 -28.99 13.44
CA VAL A 748 -11.25 -28.67 14.27
C VAL A 748 -11.13 -29.18 15.70
N ILE A 749 -11.87 -28.55 16.60
CA ILE A 749 -12.17 -29.06 17.94
C ILE A 749 -13.69 -29.32 17.98
N ILE A 750 -14.08 -30.47 18.53
CA ILE A 750 -15.49 -30.89 18.63
C ILE A 750 -15.91 -30.88 20.10
N GLY A 751 -16.79 -29.96 20.48
CA GLY A 751 -17.36 -29.83 21.82
C GLY A 751 -18.59 -30.69 22.00
N THR A 752 -18.84 -31.17 23.22
CA THR A 752 -20.06 -31.93 23.54
C THR A 752 -21.10 -31.03 24.21
N GLY A 753 -22.37 -31.42 24.14
CA GLY A 753 -23.51 -30.68 24.68
C GLY A 753 -23.93 -31.11 26.08
N THR A 754 -23.33 -32.15 26.66
CA THR A 754 -23.57 -32.58 28.05
C THR A 754 -23.01 -31.54 29.04
N TRP A 755 -21.85 -30.97 28.71
CA TRP A 755 -21.21 -29.86 29.41
C TRP A 755 -20.50 -28.95 28.42
N PHE A 756 -20.84 -27.65 28.41
CA PHE A 756 -20.33 -26.68 27.42
C PHE A 756 -18.83 -26.38 27.52
N GLY A 757 -18.14 -26.87 28.56
CA GLY A 757 -16.67 -26.84 28.67
C GLY A 757 -15.99 -28.17 28.32
N SER A 758 -16.71 -29.14 27.74
CA SER A 758 -16.19 -30.46 27.39
C SER A 758 -16.05 -30.66 25.88
N CYS A 759 -15.00 -31.36 25.50
CA CYS A 759 -14.57 -31.64 24.14
C CYS A 759 -14.41 -33.15 23.96
N VAL A 760 -14.59 -33.62 22.72
CA VAL A 760 -14.21 -34.98 22.36
C VAL A 760 -12.69 -35.10 22.43
N GLU A 761 -12.23 -36.18 23.04
CA GLU A 761 -10.84 -36.40 23.41
C GLU A 761 -10.43 -37.86 23.13
N VAL A 762 -9.21 -38.02 22.66
CA VAL A 762 -8.46 -39.29 22.67
C VAL A 762 -7.85 -39.47 24.06
N PRO A 763 -8.28 -40.49 24.85
CA PRO A 763 -7.84 -40.66 26.23
C PRO A 763 -6.32 -40.67 26.37
N ASN A 764 -5.78 -39.80 27.20
CA ASN A 764 -4.34 -39.67 27.46
C ASN A 764 -3.49 -39.45 26.19
N ASN A 765 -4.07 -38.88 25.12
CA ASN A 765 -3.45 -38.78 23.81
C ASN A 765 -2.93 -40.13 23.27
N ASN A 766 -3.60 -41.24 23.61
CA ASN A 766 -3.22 -42.57 23.13
C ASN A 766 -3.68 -42.78 21.68
N GLN A 767 -2.80 -42.44 20.74
CA GLN A 767 -3.06 -42.47 19.29
C GLN A 767 -2.88 -43.88 18.69
N ALA A 768 -3.50 -44.88 19.32
CA ALA A 768 -3.44 -46.27 18.89
C ALA A 768 -4.80 -46.77 18.36
N ALA A 769 -4.77 -47.68 17.39
CA ALA A 769 -5.98 -48.33 16.89
C ALA A 769 -6.68 -49.14 18.00
N GLY A 770 -8.01 -49.06 18.05
CA GLY A 770 -8.86 -49.68 19.08
C GLY A 770 -9.07 -48.82 20.33
N VAL A 771 -8.42 -47.66 20.45
CA VAL A 771 -8.65 -46.71 21.55
C VAL A 771 -10.03 -46.08 21.40
N PHE A 772 -10.83 -46.07 22.46
CA PHE A 772 -12.14 -45.44 22.48
C PHE A 772 -12.02 -43.92 22.56
N LEU A 773 -12.94 -43.19 21.94
CA LEU A 773 -13.08 -41.75 22.15
C LEU A 773 -13.88 -41.47 23.42
N GLN A 774 -13.53 -40.41 24.13
CA GLN A 774 -14.21 -39.97 25.34
C GLN A 774 -14.51 -38.47 25.30
N GLN A 775 -15.35 -37.98 26.20
CA GLN A 775 -15.40 -36.54 26.49
C GLN A 775 -14.37 -36.20 27.57
N GLY A 776 -13.72 -35.05 27.44
CA GLY A 776 -12.81 -34.49 28.42
C GLY A 776 -12.94 -32.97 28.47
N GLN A 777 -12.22 -32.33 29.38
CA GLN A 777 -12.27 -30.88 29.52
C GLN A 777 -11.55 -30.21 28.35
N CYS A 778 -12.19 -29.27 27.66
CA CYS A 778 -11.59 -28.56 26.53
C CYS A 778 -10.29 -27.85 26.94
N ASN A 779 -9.20 -28.17 26.26
CA ASN A 779 -7.87 -27.59 26.49
C ASN A 779 -7.08 -27.34 25.19
N GLY A 780 -7.62 -27.69 24.02
CA GLY A 780 -6.98 -27.48 22.72
C GLY A 780 -5.75 -28.36 22.47
N ALA A 781 -5.50 -29.38 23.30
CA ALA A 781 -4.41 -30.33 23.10
C ALA A 781 -4.60 -31.15 21.82
N SER A 782 -3.52 -31.75 21.32
CA SER A 782 -3.55 -32.65 20.15
C SER A 782 -4.50 -33.85 20.33
N SER A 783 -4.78 -34.24 21.57
CA SER A 783 -5.78 -35.28 21.88
C SER A 783 -7.22 -34.83 21.62
N GLN A 784 -7.49 -33.54 21.43
CA GLN A 784 -8.82 -32.96 21.21
C GLN A 784 -8.95 -32.26 19.85
N THR A 785 -7.89 -32.27 19.04
CA THR A 785 -7.89 -31.69 17.69
C THR A 785 -8.00 -32.80 16.64
N PHE A 786 -8.85 -32.54 15.64
CA PHE A 786 -9.16 -33.50 14.59
C PHE A 786 -9.15 -32.83 13.23
N VAL A 787 -8.84 -33.57 12.17
CA VAL A 787 -8.93 -33.13 10.78
C VAL A 787 -10.25 -33.63 10.19
N LEU A 788 -11.03 -32.73 9.58
CA LEU A 788 -12.20 -33.10 8.78
C LEU A 788 -11.76 -33.29 7.34
N ASP A 789 -11.91 -34.50 6.81
CA ASP A 789 -11.58 -34.82 5.41
C ASP A 789 -12.84 -35.26 4.66
N ALA A 790 -13.09 -34.67 3.50
CA ALA A 790 -14.28 -34.90 2.71
C ALA A 790 -14.27 -36.33 2.12
N ALA A 791 -15.23 -37.14 2.55
CA ALA A 791 -15.30 -38.57 2.25
C ALA A 791 -16.28 -38.90 1.11
N GLY A 792 -16.22 -38.12 0.02
CA GLY A 792 -17.03 -38.27 -1.19
C GLY A 792 -18.24 -37.32 -1.32
N PRO A 793 -19.00 -37.43 -2.41
CA PRO A 793 -20.16 -36.55 -2.66
C PRO A 793 -21.27 -36.74 -1.62
N GLY A 794 -21.92 -35.65 -1.22
CA GLY A 794 -23.08 -35.67 -0.32
C GLY A 794 -22.83 -35.27 1.13
N GLY A 795 -21.73 -34.57 1.44
CA GLY A 795 -21.50 -33.96 2.77
C GLY A 795 -21.04 -34.93 3.86
N TRP A 796 -20.33 -36.01 3.48
CA TRP A 796 -19.76 -36.98 4.41
C TRP A 796 -18.30 -36.63 4.71
N TYR A 797 -17.89 -36.81 5.97
CA TYR A 797 -16.55 -36.53 6.45
C TYR A 797 -15.94 -37.74 7.14
N ARG A 798 -14.64 -37.95 6.92
CA ARG A 798 -13.79 -38.69 7.84
C ARG A 798 -13.30 -37.71 8.90
N ILE A 799 -13.41 -38.11 10.17
CA ILE A 799 -12.87 -37.35 11.30
C ILE A 799 -11.59 -38.07 11.72
N MET A 800 -10.46 -37.41 11.54
CA MET A 800 -9.13 -37.99 11.73
C MET A 800 -8.41 -37.35 12.90
N THR A 801 -7.60 -38.10 13.65
CA THR A 801 -6.64 -37.51 14.58
C THR A 801 -5.51 -36.85 13.80
N THR A 802 -4.75 -35.94 14.43
CA THR A 802 -3.57 -35.30 13.80
C THR A 802 -2.49 -36.29 13.35
N ASP A 803 -2.55 -37.51 13.89
CA ASP A 803 -1.60 -38.60 13.63
C ASP A 803 -2.16 -39.63 12.62
N GLY A 804 -3.31 -39.31 11.99
CA GLY A 804 -3.83 -40.02 10.83
C GLY A 804 -4.74 -41.23 11.12
N LEU A 805 -5.23 -41.40 12.36
CA LEU A 805 -6.24 -42.41 12.67
C LEU A 805 -7.66 -41.87 12.48
N CYS A 806 -8.56 -42.68 11.92
CA CYS A 806 -9.95 -42.31 11.70
C CYS A 806 -10.83 -42.71 12.89
N TRP A 807 -11.82 -41.87 13.19
CA TRP A 807 -12.98 -42.28 13.97
C TRP A 807 -13.71 -43.40 13.23
N GLY A 808 -14.19 -44.39 13.97
CA GLY A 808 -15.03 -45.45 13.46
C GLY A 808 -15.92 -46.04 14.54
N VAL A 809 -17.05 -46.63 14.13
CA VAL A 809 -17.87 -47.42 15.04
C VAL A 809 -17.28 -48.82 15.16
N LYS A 810 -17.00 -49.24 16.39
CA LYS A 810 -16.32 -50.51 16.67
C LYS A 810 -17.05 -51.69 16.02
N ASP A 811 -16.28 -52.52 15.32
CA ASP A 811 -16.75 -53.73 14.60
C ASP A 811 -17.85 -53.44 13.55
N ALA A 812 -17.96 -52.19 13.07
CA ALA A 812 -19.05 -51.71 12.20
C ALA A 812 -20.45 -52.02 12.75
N SER A 813 -20.57 -52.14 14.08
CA SER A 813 -21.82 -52.52 14.73
C SER A 813 -22.91 -51.49 14.47
N THR A 814 -24.13 -51.97 14.25
CA THR A 814 -25.35 -51.16 14.11
C THR A 814 -26.19 -51.17 15.40
N ALA A 815 -25.73 -51.88 16.43
CA ALA A 815 -26.44 -52.01 17.70
C ALA A 815 -26.30 -50.74 18.57
N ASP A 816 -27.31 -50.51 19.40
CA ASP A 816 -27.29 -49.49 20.45
C ASP A 816 -26.05 -49.64 21.35
N ALA A 817 -25.46 -48.51 21.74
CA ALA A 817 -24.26 -48.43 22.59
C ALA A 817 -22.96 -48.96 21.97
N ALA A 818 -22.93 -49.23 20.66
CA ALA A 818 -21.67 -49.50 19.96
C ALA A 818 -20.71 -48.30 20.10
N GLN A 819 -19.49 -48.57 20.54
CA GLN A 819 -18.55 -47.53 20.93
C GLN A 819 -17.82 -46.93 19.72
N LEU A 820 -17.50 -45.65 19.79
CA LEU A 820 -16.57 -45.03 18.83
C LEU A 820 -15.13 -45.35 19.22
N VAL A 821 -14.34 -45.75 18.24
CA VAL A 821 -12.92 -46.10 18.38
C VAL A 821 -12.08 -45.42 17.30
N LEU A 822 -10.79 -45.29 17.56
CA LEU A 822 -9.79 -44.98 16.55
C LEU A 822 -9.42 -46.23 15.76
N GLY A 823 -9.24 -46.11 14.45
CA GLY A 823 -8.76 -47.19 13.60
C GLY A 823 -8.01 -46.65 12.38
N SER A 824 -7.32 -47.54 11.68
CA SER A 824 -6.75 -47.17 10.38
C SER A 824 -7.85 -46.70 9.44
N CYS A 825 -7.59 -45.62 8.70
CA CYS A 825 -8.54 -45.07 7.75
C CYS A 825 -8.73 -46.02 6.56
N SER A 826 -9.76 -46.86 6.60
CA SER A 826 -10.11 -47.82 5.53
C SER A 826 -11.03 -47.21 4.48
N GLY A 827 -11.67 -46.09 4.81
CA GLY A 827 -12.68 -45.45 3.97
C GLY A 827 -14.03 -46.16 3.97
N ALA A 828 -14.24 -47.13 4.86
CA ALA A 828 -15.50 -47.84 5.04
C ALA A 828 -16.60 -46.93 5.62
N ASP A 829 -17.86 -47.33 5.47
CA ASP A 829 -19.01 -46.45 5.80
C ASP A 829 -19.15 -46.19 7.31
N GLU A 830 -18.66 -47.08 8.17
CA GLU A 830 -18.62 -46.90 9.63
C GLU A 830 -17.60 -45.85 10.10
N GLN A 831 -16.76 -45.33 9.19
CA GLN A 831 -15.81 -44.24 9.42
C GLN A 831 -16.22 -42.93 8.73
N ARG A 832 -17.43 -42.87 8.16
CA ARG A 832 -17.95 -41.68 7.47
C ARG A 832 -19.08 -41.08 8.27
N PHE A 833 -18.99 -39.80 8.56
CA PHE A 833 -19.92 -39.09 9.41
C PHE A 833 -20.51 -37.88 8.68
N ARG A 834 -21.79 -37.58 8.92
CA ARG A 834 -22.44 -36.36 8.46
C ARG A 834 -22.84 -35.51 9.65
N PHE A 835 -22.72 -34.20 9.51
CA PHE A 835 -23.16 -33.22 10.48
C PHE A 835 -24.52 -32.64 10.06
N ASP A 836 -25.56 -32.87 10.85
CA ASP A 836 -26.87 -32.22 10.67
C ASP A 836 -27.12 -31.22 11.79
N ALA A 837 -27.81 -30.12 11.50
CA ALA A 837 -28.19 -29.15 12.53
C ALA A 837 -28.95 -29.82 13.71
N HIS A 838 -28.57 -29.43 14.92
CA HIS A 838 -29.27 -29.78 16.15
C HIS A 838 -30.27 -28.66 16.51
N PRO A 839 -31.50 -28.96 16.96
CA PRO A 839 -32.53 -27.94 17.24
C PRO A 839 -32.21 -26.95 18.38
N ARG A 840 -31.19 -27.23 19.20
CA ARG A 840 -30.75 -26.39 20.33
C ARG A 840 -29.41 -25.68 20.05
N ASP A 841 -29.14 -25.38 18.78
CA ASP A 841 -27.84 -24.98 18.24
C ASP A 841 -26.79 -26.12 18.22
N GLY A 842 -25.81 -26.02 17.32
CA GLY A 842 -24.80 -27.06 17.07
C GLY A 842 -25.27 -28.13 16.08
N PHE A 843 -24.65 -29.31 16.16
CA PHE A 843 -24.77 -30.40 15.21
C PHE A 843 -25.05 -31.74 15.90
N ARG A 844 -25.73 -32.62 15.18
CA ARG A 844 -25.77 -34.06 15.38
C ARG A 844 -24.77 -34.68 14.41
N ILE A 845 -23.97 -35.62 14.90
CA ILE A 845 -23.02 -36.37 14.08
C ILE A 845 -23.63 -37.75 13.82
N MET A 846 -23.84 -38.13 12.56
CA MET A 846 -24.43 -39.43 12.22
C MET A 846 -23.46 -40.26 11.39
N PRO A 847 -23.20 -41.51 11.76
CA PRO A 847 -22.40 -42.43 10.94
C PRO A 847 -23.19 -42.87 9.70
N LYS A 848 -22.49 -43.15 8.59
CA LYS A 848 -23.12 -43.50 7.32
C LYS A 848 -23.66 -44.94 7.27
N HIS A 849 -23.02 -45.88 7.96
CA HIS A 849 -23.37 -47.31 7.89
C HIS A 849 -24.68 -47.69 8.59
N THR A 850 -25.29 -46.78 9.34
CA THR A 850 -26.55 -47.02 10.05
C THR A 850 -27.47 -45.79 10.00
N LEU A 851 -28.75 -46.02 9.73
CA LEU A 851 -29.74 -44.96 9.59
C LEU A 851 -30.41 -44.68 10.94
N GLY A 852 -30.55 -43.40 11.30
CA GLY A 852 -31.26 -42.99 12.51
C GLY A 852 -30.46 -43.10 13.81
N MET A 853 -29.16 -43.41 13.72
CA MET A 853 -28.24 -43.38 14.86
C MET A 853 -27.42 -42.10 14.86
N CYS A 854 -27.13 -41.59 16.05
CA CYS A 854 -26.34 -40.41 16.30
C CYS A 854 -25.16 -40.78 17.21
N VAL A 855 -24.02 -40.11 17.04
CA VAL A 855 -22.95 -40.11 18.04
C VAL A 855 -23.52 -39.53 19.34
N ASP A 856 -23.20 -40.16 20.45
CA ASP A 856 -23.86 -39.99 21.73
C ASP A 856 -22.82 -40.12 22.86
N VAL A 857 -22.83 -39.20 23.82
CA VAL A 857 -22.07 -39.33 25.06
C VAL A 857 -22.76 -40.33 25.96
N LEU A 858 -22.05 -41.40 26.33
CA LEU A 858 -22.55 -42.47 27.16
C LEU A 858 -23.27 -41.95 28.43
N LEU A 859 -24.52 -42.39 28.61
CA LEU A 859 -25.39 -42.09 29.76
C LEU A 859 -25.76 -40.60 29.96
N ASN A 860 -25.40 -39.71 29.02
CA ASN A 860 -25.63 -38.26 29.13
C ASN A 860 -25.03 -37.67 30.44
N TYR A 861 -23.94 -38.26 30.93
CA TYR A 861 -23.22 -37.76 32.10
C TYR A 861 -22.30 -36.59 31.72
N VAL A 862 -22.09 -35.68 32.67
CA VAL A 862 -21.26 -34.47 32.49
C VAL A 862 -19.78 -34.71 32.82
N ASP A 863 -19.46 -35.83 33.47
CA ASP A 863 -18.11 -36.11 33.96
C ASP A 863 -17.12 -36.38 32.81
N ASN A 864 -15.86 -35.98 32.98
CA ASN A 864 -14.81 -36.36 32.04
C ASN A 864 -14.60 -37.89 32.03
N GLY A 865 -14.18 -38.42 30.88
CA GLY A 865 -13.91 -39.85 30.69
C GLY A 865 -15.11 -40.68 30.22
N GLN A 866 -16.29 -40.07 30.02
CA GLN A 866 -17.43 -40.79 29.42
C GLN A 866 -17.15 -41.07 27.95
N ARG A 867 -17.35 -42.32 27.54
CA ARG A 867 -17.06 -42.76 26.17
C ARG A 867 -18.11 -42.26 25.20
N LEU A 868 -17.71 -42.09 23.95
CA LEU A 868 -18.63 -41.87 22.85
C LEU A 868 -19.15 -43.20 22.31
N GLN A 869 -20.44 -43.25 22.03
CA GLN A 869 -21.14 -44.39 21.44
C GLN A 869 -22.04 -43.92 20.31
N ILE A 870 -22.69 -44.86 19.62
CA ILE A 870 -23.86 -44.55 18.80
C ILE A 870 -25.13 -44.98 19.53
N TRP A 871 -26.17 -44.16 19.41
CA TRP A 871 -27.48 -44.39 20.02
C TRP A 871 -28.59 -43.88 19.09
N PRO A 872 -29.84 -44.40 19.17
CA PRO A 872 -30.95 -43.83 18.42
C PRO A 872 -31.05 -42.31 18.61
N CYS A 873 -31.14 -41.58 17.49
CA CYS A 873 -31.22 -40.13 17.52
C CYS A 873 -32.43 -39.67 18.34
N ASN A 874 -32.20 -39.02 19.48
CA ASN A 874 -33.22 -38.65 20.47
C ASN A 874 -33.19 -37.15 20.85
N LEU A 875 -32.29 -36.36 20.23
CA LEU A 875 -32.15 -34.92 20.45
C LEU A 875 -31.77 -34.52 21.88
N SER A 876 -31.20 -35.46 22.65
CA SER A 876 -30.68 -35.18 23.98
C SER A 876 -29.36 -34.41 23.91
N PRO A 877 -28.94 -33.73 25.01
CA PRO A 877 -27.65 -33.05 25.06
C PRO A 877 -26.44 -33.97 24.78
N ALA A 878 -26.56 -35.27 25.04
CA ALA A 878 -25.56 -36.28 24.68
C ALA A 878 -25.27 -36.38 23.18
N GLN A 879 -26.19 -35.92 22.32
CA GLN A 879 -26.09 -35.97 20.86
C GLN A 879 -25.91 -34.59 20.23
N GLN A 880 -25.67 -33.57 21.06
CA GLN A 880 -25.45 -32.21 20.65
C GLN A 880 -23.95 -31.92 20.66
N PHE A 881 -23.41 -31.43 19.55
CA PHE A 881 -21.99 -31.11 19.40
C PHE A 881 -21.81 -29.72 18.78
N GLU A 882 -20.76 -29.00 19.15
CA GLU A 882 -20.33 -27.80 18.43
C GLU A 882 -18.95 -28.03 17.83
N VAL A 883 -18.80 -27.69 16.57
CA VAL A 883 -17.50 -27.76 15.88
C VAL A 883 -16.97 -26.33 15.82
N ILE A 884 -15.69 -26.13 16.11
CA ILE A 884 -14.97 -24.87 15.89
C ILE A 884 -13.67 -25.14 15.15
N ARG A 885 -13.14 -24.15 14.43
CA ARG A 885 -11.77 -24.23 13.89
C ARG A 885 -10.78 -24.19 15.05
N SER A 886 -9.76 -25.04 15.02
CA SER A 886 -8.68 -25.01 16.02
C SER A 886 -7.86 -23.73 15.86
N PRO A 887 -7.65 -22.93 16.92
CA PRO A 887 -6.76 -21.77 16.90
C PRO A 887 -5.28 -22.17 17.01
N VAL A 888 -4.99 -23.40 17.44
CA VAL A 888 -3.65 -23.98 17.49
C VAL A 888 -3.29 -24.47 16.08
N PRO A 889 -2.33 -23.84 15.38
CA PRO A 889 -1.76 -24.41 14.16
C PRO A 889 -1.07 -25.73 14.53
N ARG A 890 -0.94 -26.65 13.58
CA ARG A 890 -0.19 -27.91 13.77
C ARG A 890 1.18 -27.59 14.41
N ALA A 891 1.56 -28.33 15.46
CA ALA A 891 2.75 -28.07 16.28
C ALA A 891 4.01 -27.84 15.42
N GLU A 892 4.89 -26.92 15.88
CA GLU A 892 6.07 -26.39 15.17
C GLU A 892 6.79 -27.40 14.28
N SER A 893 7.05 -26.97 13.05
CA SER A 893 7.65 -27.80 12.03
C SER A 893 9.11 -28.14 12.32
N GLU A 894 9.47 -29.43 12.42
CA GLU A 894 10.88 -29.88 12.40
C GLU A 894 11.55 -29.62 11.04
N CYS A 895 10.77 -29.24 10.04
CA CYS A 895 11.22 -28.88 8.71
C CYS A 895 11.66 -27.40 8.64
N PRO A 896 12.95 -27.10 8.39
CA PRO A 896 13.39 -25.72 8.17
C PRO A 896 12.71 -25.14 6.94
N ASP A 897 12.24 -23.88 7.03
CA ASP A 897 11.75 -23.15 5.87
C ASP A 897 12.88 -22.93 4.86
N VAL A 898 12.59 -23.26 3.60
CA VAL A 898 13.52 -23.07 2.49
C VAL A 898 12.96 -21.98 1.56
N PRO A 899 13.64 -20.83 1.42
CA PRO A 899 13.20 -19.74 0.54
C PRO A 899 12.95 -20.23 -0.89
N GLY A 900 11.77 -19.92 -1.44
CA GLY A 900 11.37 -20.30 -2.80
C GLY A 900 10.72 -21.68 -2.95
N PHE A 901 10.42 -22.38 -1.85
CA PHE A 901 9.73 -23.68 -1.84
C PHE A 901 8.62 -23.71 -0.77
N VAL A 902 7.48 -24.34 -1.09
CA VAL A 902 6.39 -24.67 -0.18
C VAL A 902 6.72 -25.98 0.52
N MET A 903 6.86 -25.92 1.84
CA MET A 903 7.20 -27.05 2.69
C MET A 903 5.93 -27.78 3.15
N GLN A 904 5.94 -29.11 3.06
CA GLN A 904 4.92 -30.01 3.58
C GLN A 904 5.58 -31.00 4.55
N GLU A 905 5.09 -31.01 5.78
CA GLU A 905 5.59 -31.88 6.84
C GLU A 905 4.97 -33.27 6.83
N ASP A 906 5.75 -34.24 7.31
CA ASP A 906 5.41 -35.65 7.34
C ASP A 906 4.94 -36.18 5.98
N MET A 907 5.47 -35.62 4.88
CA MET A 907 5.12 -36.04 3.54
C MET A 907 6.35 -36.57 2.84
N ALA A 908 6.22 -37.75 2.22
CA ALA A 908 7.22 -38.30 1.34
C ALA A 908 6.62 -38.57 -0.04
N ALA A 909 7.32 -38.09 -1.07
CA ALA A 909 6.96 -38.33 -2.45
C ALA A 909 7.60 -39.65 -2.93
N TRP A 910 6.78 -40.64 -3.27
CA TRP A 910 7.20 -41.95 -3.79
C TRP A 910 6.68 -42.17 -5.22
N GLY A 911 7.40 -43.01 -5.97
CA GLY A 911 7.18 -43.15 -7.41
C GLY A 911 7.63 -41.89 -8.19
N GLY A 912 7.49 -41.92 -9.51
CA GLY A 912 8.09 -40.92 -10.42
C GLY A 912 9.59 -41.13 -10.62
N THR A 913 10.25 -40.22 -11.34
CA THR A 913 11.66 -40.38 -11.74
C THR A 913 12.60 -39.61 -10.79
N PRO A 914 13.21 -40.26 -9.78
CA PRO A 914 14.28 -39.64 -9.01
C PRO A 914 15.52 -39.52 -9.89
N PHE A 915 16.12 -38.34 -9.96
CA PHE A 915 17.23 -38.10 -10.91
C PHE A 915 18.54 -37.68 -10.24
N ARG A 916 18.52 -37.25 -8.98
CA ARG A 916 19.73 -36.87 -8.24
C ARG A 916 19.46 -36.84 -6.73
N ARG A 917 20.47 -37.19 -5.94
CA ARG A 917 20.48 -37.03 -4.47
C ARG A 917 21.58 -36.06 -4.07
N THR A 918 21.26 -35.06 -3.25
CA THR A 918 22.22 -34.11 -2.64
C THR A 918 22.44 -34.45 -1.16
N PHE A 919 23.46 -33.84 -0.54
CA PHE A 919 23.91 -34.23 0.80
C PHE A 919 23.30 -33.39 1.93
N ASN A 920 22.67 -32.26 1.63
CA ASN A 920 21.98 -31.40 2.61
C ASN A 920 20.86 -30.55 1.97
N LEU A 921 20.04 -29.92 2.83
CA LEU A 921 18.85 -29.16 2.47
C LEU A 921 19.13 -27.93 1.58
N PRO A 922 20.10 -27.04 1.91
CA PRO A 922 20.40 -25.87 1.09
C PRO A 922 20.89 -26.25 -0.33
N GLU A 923 21.71 -27.29 -0.46
CA GLU A 923 22.14 -27.80 -1.76
C GLU A 923 21.01 -28.44 -2.55
N ALA A 924 20.07 -29.14 -1.89
CA ALA A 924 18.87 -29.67 -2.53
C ALA A 924 17.99 -28.54 -3.08
N ALA A 925 17.83 -27.46 -2.31
CA ALA A 925 17.10 -26.27 -2.71
C ALA A 925 17.75 -25.56 -3.90
N GLU A 926 19.06 -25.31 -3.84
CA GLU A 926 19.82 -24.69 -4.93
C GLU A 926 19.75 -25.57 -6.19
N ALA A 927 19.99 -26.88 -6.06
CA ALA A 927 19.91 -27.83 -7.16
C ALA A 927 18.50 -27.91 -7.76
N CYS A 928 17.44 -27.89 -6.95
CA CYS A 928 16.06 -27.92 -7.44
C CYS A 928 15.67 -26.59 -8.11
N THR A 929 16.20 -25.47 -7.62
CA THR A 929 15.97 -24.14 -8.19
C THR A 929 16.53 -24.04 -9.61
N VAL A 930 17.75 -24.53 -9.82
CA VAL A 930 18.45 -24.49 -11.11
C VAL A 930 18.12 -25.66 -12.04
N THR A 931 17.41 -26.69 -11.56
CA THR A 931 17.01 -27.84 -12.38
C THR A 931 15.57 -27.65 -12.89
N PRO A 932 15.36 -27.39 -14.20
CA PRO A 932 14.06 -26.90 -14.72
C PRO A 932 12.88 -27.83 -14.52
N PHE A 933 13.13 -29.13 -14.41
CA PHE A 933 12.09 -30.15 -14.23
C PHE A 933 12.00 -30.65 -12.79
N CYS A 934 12.80 -30.11 -11.85
CA CYS A 934 12.65 -30.43 -10.43
C CYS A 934 11.40 -29.73 -9.88
N LYS A 935 10.43 -30.53 -9.42
CA LYS A 935 9.18 -30.05 -8.85
C LYS A 935 9.16 -30.10 -7.33
N ALA A 936 9.93 -31.02 -6.74
CA ALA A 936 10.07 -31.14 -5.31
C ALA A 936 11.39 -31.80 -4.90
N PHE A 937 11.77 -31.68 -3.62
CA PHE A 937 12.83 -32.46 -3.00
C PHE A 937 12.49 -32.79 -1.56
N GLN A 938 13.12 -33.84 -1.02
CA GLN A 938 12.87 -34.32 0.34
C GLN A 938 14.00 -33.94 1.31
N SER A 939 13.74 -33.95 2.62
CA SER A 939 14.74 -33.68 3.66
C SER A 939 15.95 -34.62 3.63
N ASP A 940 15.81 -35.80 3.02
CA ASP A 940 16.87 -36.78 2.81
C ASP A 940 17.71 -36.54 1.53
N GLY A 941 17.47 -35.43 0.83
CA GLY A 941 18.26 -34.94 -0.31
C GLY A 941 17.80 -35.44 -1.68
N TRP A 942 16.72 -36.21 -1.79
CA TRP A 942 16.23 -36.68 -3.09
C TRP A 942 15.45 -35.62 -3.88
N LEU A 943 15.90 -35.34 -5.10
CA LEU A 943 15.23 -34.44 -6.05
C LEU A 943 14.23 -35.22 -6.92
N ARG A 944 13.02 -34.67 -7.08
CA ARG A 944 11.88 -35.29 -7.78
C ARG A 944 11.47 -34.45 -8.98
N LYS A 945 11.33 -35.10 -10.13
CA LYS A 945 10.75 -34.50 -11.35
C LYS A 945 9.21 -34.55 -11.34
N ASP A 946 8.71 -35.57 -10.69
CA ASP A 946 7.34 -36.01 -10.60
C ASP A 946 7.25 -37.02 -9.45
N TRP A 947 6.03 -37.31 -9.01
CA TRP A 947 5.72 -38.32 -8.00
C TRP A 947 4.38 -38.96 -8.34
N GLU A 948 4.27 -40.26 -8.11
CA GLU A 948 3.01 -40.98 -8.35
C GLU A 948 2.14 -40.99 -7.09
N ILE A 949 2.77 -41.05 -5.92
CA ILE A 949 2.07 -41.15 -4.65
C ILE A 949 2.80 -40.26 -3.63
N VAL A 950 2.07 -39.31 -3.04
CA VAL A 950 2.52 -38.65 -1.81
C VAL A 950 1.91 -39.44 -0.65
N THR A 951 2.76 -40.01 0.19
CA THR A 951 2.31 -40.75 1.38
C THR A 951 2.73 -40.00 2.63
N PRO A 952 1.86 -39.96 3.66
CA PRO A 952 2.27 -39.52 4.98
C PRO A 952 3.46 -40.38 5.47
N THR A 953 4.56 -39.74 5.86
CA THR A 953 5.75 -40.38 6.40
C THR A 953 6.29 -39.50 7.53
N PRO A 954 6.02 -39.85 8.79
CA PRO A 954 6.41 -39.06 9.95
C PRO A 954 7.92 -38.74 9.98
N GLY A 955 8.28 -37.47 10.24
CA GLY A 955 9.65 -36.96 10.27
C GLY A 955 10.27 -36.67 8.90
N SER A 956 9.51 -36.77 7.80
CA SER A 956 9.97 -36.43 6.44
C SER A 956 9.45 -35.05 6.02
N CYS A 957 10.30 -34.24 5.40
CA CYS A 957 9.90 -32.94 4.87
C CYS A 957 9.91 -32.99 3.35
N LEU A 958 8.79 -32.64 2.72
CA LEU A 958 8.70 -32.49 1.27
C LEU A 958 8.66 -31.00 0.91
N TYR A 959 9.65 -30.54 0.17
CA TYR A 959 9.74 -29.17 -0.31
C TYR A 959 9.32 -29.13 -1.77
N THR A 960 8.17 -28.55 -2.06
CA THR A 960 7.59 -28.40 -3.40
C THR A 960 7.80 -26.98 -3.92
N ARG A 961 7.97 -26.77 -5.23
CA ARG A 961 7.99 -25.38 -5.74
C ARG A 961 6.58 -24.77 -5.62
N PRO A 962 6.43 -23.48 -5.26
CA PRO A 962 5.13 -22.84 -5.16
C PRO A 962 4.38 -22.96 -6.48
N THR A 963 3.16 -23.50 -6.44
CA THR A 963 2.19 -23.30 -7.50
C THR A 963 1.50 -21.96 -7.24
N ALA A 964 1.49 -21.09 -8.24
CA ALA A 964 0.81 -19.80 -8.17
C ALA A 964 -0.70 -20.01 -8.09
N ASP A 965 -1.29 -19.80 -6.92
CA ASP A 965 -2.74 -19.95 -6.69
C ASP A 965 -3.35 -18.63 -6.14
N GLY A 966 -3.47 -17.61 -7.00
CA GLY A 966 -4.77 -16.93 -7.18
C GLY A 966 -5.68 -17.86 -8.00
N ASP A 967 -6.90 -17.50 -8.40
CA ASP A 967 -7.84 -18.43 -9.09
C ASP A 967 -7.31 -19.10 -10.39
N GLY A 968 -6.06 -18.83 -10.80
CA GLY A 968 -5.31 -19.52 -11.83
C GLY A 968 -5.54 -18.96 -13.22
N TRP A 969 -6.17 -17.79 -13.31
CA TRP A 969 -6.57 -17.14 -14.55
C TRP A 969 -5.81 -15.82 -14.75
N TRP A 970 -5.36 -15.59 -15.97
CA TRP A 970 -4.55 -14.45 -16.38
C TRP A 970 -5.19 -13.74 -17.57
N ARG A 971 -5.05 -12.42 -17.64
CA ARG A 971 -5.35 -11.62 -18.83
C ARG A 971 -4.04 -11.20 -19.49
N ILE A 972 -4.03 -11.17 -20.82
CA ILE A 972 -2.86 -10.79 -21.61
C ILE A 972 -3.21 -9.51 -22.35
N LYS A 973 -2.59 -8.40 -21.95
CA LYS A 973 -2.92 -7.04 -22.40
C LYS A 973 -1.82 -6.51 -23.33
N SER A 974 -2.22 -5.86 -24.41
CA SER A 974 -1.29 -5.15 -25.30
C SER A 974 -0.72 -3.93 -24.60
N VAL A 975 0.40 -3.42 -25.13
CA VAL A 975 0.95 -2.14 -24.70
C VAL A 975 0.03 -0.94 -24.93
N THR A 976 -0.97 -1.08 -25.81
CA THR A 976 -2.00 -0.07 -26.10
C THR A 976 -3.29 -0.25 -25.28
N GLY A 977 -3.36 -1.29 -24.44
CA GLY A 977 -4.46 -1.49 -23.50
C GLY A 977 -5.61 -2.40 -23.95
N PHE A 978 -5.46 -3.13 -25.06
CA PHE A 978 -6.43 -4.14 -25.50
C PHE A 978 -6.08 -5.54 -24.97
N CYS A 979 -7.08 -6.38 -24.75
CA CYS A 979 -6.89 -7.73 -24.23
C CYS A 979 -6.96 -8.77 -25.35
N TRP A 980 -6.21 -9.85 -25.21
CA TRP A 980 -6.44 -11.06 -25.99
C TRP A 980 -7.87 -11.56 -25.75
N GLY A 981 -8.53 -12.02 -26.80
CA GLY A 981 -9.82 -12.69 -26.71
C GLY A 981 -10.08 -13.62 -27.89
N VAL A 982 -11.00 -14.56 -27.72
CA VAL A 982 -11.38 -15.48 -28.81
C VAL A 982 -12.50 -14.86 -29.65
N ILE A 983 -12.35 -14.84 -30.98
CA ILE A 983 -13.32 -14.21 -31.88
C ILE A 983 -14.74 -14.73 -31.63
N ASN A 984 -15.68 -13.81 -31.43
CA ASN A 984 -17.09 -14.09 -31.13
C ASN A 984 -17.33 -15.09 -29.97
N GLU A 985 -16.38 -15.22 -29.03
CA GLU A 985 -16.48 -16.13 -27.88
C GLU A 985 -16.69 -17.60 -28.30
N ARG A 986 -16.26 -17.93 -29.53
CA ARG A 986 -16.37 -19.27 -30.08
C ARG A 986 -15.60 -20.28 -29.22
N THR A 987 -16.15 -21.50 -29.15
CA THR A 987 -15.58 -22.62 -28.38
C THR A 987 -15.12 -23.77 -29.28
N ASP A 988 -15.26 -23.63 -30.59
CA ASP A 988 -14.92 -24.65 -31.58
C ASP A 988 -13.53 -24.43 -32.20
N SER A 989 -12.99 -25.49 -32.81
CA SER A 989 -11.70 -25.46 -33.50
C SER A 989 -11.66 -24.39 -34.59
N TYR A 990 -10.48 -23.81 -34.81
CA TYR A 990 -10.22 -22.73 -35.77
C TYR A 990 -10.76 -21.35 -35.38
N ALA A 991 -11.26 -21.16 -34.15
CA ALA A 991 -11.59 -19.83 -33.67
C ALA A 991 -10.30 -19.01 -33.45
N GLU A 992 -10.24 -17.85 -34.11
CA GLU A 992 -9.06 -16.97 -34.09
C GLU A 992 -8.93 -16.21 -32.78
N MET A 993 -7.69 -15.98 -32.36
CA MET A 993 -7.36 -15.05 -31.29
C MET A 993 -7.31 -13.63 -31.85
N VAL A 994 -8.02 -12.70 -31.22
CA VAL A 994 -8.13 -11.30 -31.63
C VAL A 994 -7.89 -10.35 -30.47
N LEU A 995 -7.53 -9.11 -30.76
CA LEU A 995 -7.52 -8.03 -29.77
C LEU A 995 -8.93 -7.48 -29.56
N LYS A 996 -9.35 -7.36 -28.29
CA LYS A 996 -10.65 -6.82 -27.88
C LYS A 996 -10.47 -5.75 -26.81
N PRO A 997 -11.46 -4.86 -26.62
CA PRO A 997 -11.54 -4.05 -25.40
C PRO A 997 -11.54 -4.96 -24.18
N CYS A 998 -10.68 -4.65 -23.20
CA CYS A 998 -10.58 -5.42 -21.97
C CYS A 998 -11.91 -5.37 -21.19
N ARG A 999 -12.45 -6.54 -20.86
CA ARG A 999 -13.65 -6.69 -20.04
C ARG A 999 -13.38 -7.68 -18.91
N TYR A 1000 -13.40 -7.20 -17.67
CA TYR A 1000 -13.00 -7.98 -16.49
C TYR A 1000 -13.82 -9.26 -16.28
N ALA A 1001 -15.12 -9.25 -16.62
CA ALA A 1001 -15.99 -10.42 -16.51
C ALA A 1001 -15.98 -11.34 -17.76
N ALA A 1002 -15.27 -10.98 -18.83
CA ALA A 1002 -15.31 -11.70 -20.10
C ALA A 1002 -14.42 -12.96 -20.03
N GLN A 1003 -15.05 -14.12 -19.97
CA GLN A 1003 -14.36 -15.40 -19.84
C GLN A 1003 -13.49 -15.76 -21.06
N ASP A 1004 -13.83 -15.25 -22.24
CA ASP A 1004 -13.05 -15.44 -23.46
C ASP A 1004 -11.74 -14.64 -23.50
N GLN A 1005 -11.54 -13.74 -22.54
CA GLN A 1005 -10.33 -12.94 -22.37
C GLN A 1005 -9.46 -13.41 -21.20
N GLN A 1006 -9.87 -14.47 -20.50
CA GLN A 1006 -9.18 -15.01 -19.34
C GLN A 1006 -8.55 -16.35 -19.68
N PHE A 1007 -7.26 -16.51 -19.37
CA PHE A 1007 -6.45 -17.65 -19.76
C PHE A 1007 -5.73 -18.26 -18.57
N ARG A 1008 -5.84 -19.58 -18.41
CA ARG A 1008 -5.01 -20.31 -17.46
C ARG A 1008 -3.66 -20.61 -18.10
N VAL A 1009 -2.59 -20.16 -17.43
CA VAL A 1009 -1.20 -20.35 -17.88
C VAL A 1009 -0.63 -21.55 -17.14
N THR A 1010 -0.24 -22.60 -17.87
CA THR A 1010 0.28 -23.84 -17.27
C THR A 1010 1.64 -24.21 -17.84
N SER A 1011 2.57 -24.66 -17.00
CA SER A 1011 3.92 -25.03 -17.43
C SER A 1011 3.94 -26.34 -18.23
N HIS A 1012 4.70 -26.35 -19.32
CA HIS A 1012 5.07 -27.54 -20.10
C HIS A 1012 6.32 -28.21 -19.51
N PRO A 1013 6.40 -29.56 -19.45
CA PRO A 1013 7.59 -30.32 -18.98
C PRO A 1013 8.94 -30.05 -19.69
N ARG A 1014 8.99 -29.17 -20.69
CA ARG A 1014 10.17 -28.85 -21.51
C ARG A 1014 10.59 -27.38 -21.39
N GLY A 1015 10.01 -26.63 -20.45
CA GLY A 1015 10.36 -25.24 -20.15
C GLY A 1015 9.41 -24.17 -20.71
N ALA A 1016 8.42 -24.54 -21.54
CA ALA A 1016 7.42 -23.65 -22.13
C ALA A 1016 6.12 -23.56 -21.30
N TYR A 1017 5.09 -22.88 -21.82
CA TYR A 1017 3.77 -22.66 -21.24
C TYR A 1017 2.63 -22.98 -22.22
N TYR A 1018 1.48 -23.39 -21.70
CA TYR A 1018 0.21 -23.46 -22.42
C TYR A 1018 -0.73 -22.35 -21.94
N PHE A 1019 -1.50 -21.78 -22.86
CA PHE A 1019 -2.61 -20.87 -22.55
C PHE A 1019 -3.94 -21.58 -22.82
N ILE A 1020 -4.79 -21.65 -21.78
CA ILE A 1020 -6.10 -22.32 -21.84
C ILE A 1020 -7.18 -21.25 -21.63
N PRO A 1021 -8.06 -20.95 -22.60
CA PRO A 1021 -9.14 -19.98 -22.41
C PRO A 1021 -10.20 -20.46 -21.40
N ARG A 1022 -10.74 -19.56 -20.58
CA ARG A 1022 -11.68 -19.92 -19.49
C ARG A 1022 -13.02 -20.44 -20.00
N HIS A 1023 -13.54 -19.88 -21.09
CA HIS A 1023 -14.83 -20.26 -21.65
C HIS A 1023 -14.80 -21.56 -22.48
N ALA A 1024 -13.62 -22.01 -22.93
CA ALA A 1024 -13.46 -23.17 -23.82
C ALA A 1024 -12.53 -24.24 -23.21
N GLN A 1025 -13.00 -24.88 -22.15
CA GLN A 1025 -12.28 -25.96 -21.45
C GLN A 1025 -12.01 -27.15 -22.40
N GLY A 1026 -10.74 -27.52 -22.55
CA GLY A 1026 -10.28 -28.57 -23.50
C GLY A 1026 -9.60 -28.03 -24.77
N MET A 1027 -9.74 -26.72 -25.02
CA MET A 1027 -9.02 -26.01 -26.07
C MET A 1027 -7.75 -25.37 -25.52
N ARG A 1028 -6.75 -25.16 -26.37
CA ARG A 1028 -5.53 -24.41 -26.07
C ARG A 1028 -5.25 -23.41 -27.18
N VAL A 1029 -4.57 -22.32 -26.84
CA VAL A 1029 -4.01 -21.41 -27.85
C VAL A 1029 -3.02 -22.21 -28.71
N ASP A 1030 -3.06 -21.99 -30.02
CA ASP A 1030 -2.41 -22.83 -31.02
C ASP A 1030 -1.94 -22.00 -32.23
N VAL A 1031 -0.78 -22.32 -32.77
CA VAL A 1031 -0.30 -21.77 -34.04
C VAL A 1031 -0.87 -22.60 -35.19
N LEU A 1032 -1.61 -21.95 -36.09
CA LEU A 1032 -2.27 -22.63 -37.21
C LEU A 1032 -1.30 -23.56 -37.97
N LEU A 1033 -1.68 -24.84 -38.07
CA LEU A 1033 -0.96 -25.91 -38.77
C LEU A 1033 0.45 -26.22 -38.26
N ALA A 1034 0.83 -25.72 -37.07
CA ALA A 1034 2.18 -25.84 -36.53
C ALA A 1034 3.28 -25.28 -37.45
N GLU A 1035 2.93 -24.32 -38.32
CA GLU A 1035 3.86 -23.82 -39.33
C GLU A 1035 4.90 -22.84 -38.73
N PRO A 1036 6.19 -22.99 -39.06
CA PRO A 1036 7.27 -22.18 -38.49
C PRO A 1036 7.44 -20.80 -39.17
N THR A 1037 6.65 -20.51 -40.20
CA THR A 1037 6.78 -19.28 -41.00
C THR A 1037 6.00 -18.11 -40.38
N ASP A 1038 6.32 -16.89 -40.81
CA ASP A 1038 5.62 -15.68 -40.39
C ASP A 1038 4.16 -15.63 -40.91
N ALA A 1039 3.37 -14.72 -40.34
CA ALA A 1039 1.97 -14.46 -40.68
C ALA A 1039 1.00 -15.63 -40.43
N LYS A 1040 1.35 -16.58 -39.54
CA LYS A 1040 0.47 -17.68 -39.15
C LYS A 1040 -0.49 -17.24 -38.05
N THR A 1041 -1.78 -17.48 -38.26
CA THR A 1041 -2.83 -17.12 -37.31
C THR A 1041 -2.66 -17.87 -36.00
N ILE A 1042 -2.82 -17.15 -34.89
CA ILE A 1042 -3.00 -17.75 -33.57
C ILE A 1042 -4.50 -18.03 -33.38
N GLN A 1043 -4.82 -19.27 -33.03
CA GLN A 1043 -6.19 -19.78 -32.90
C GLN A 1043 -6.34 -20.55 -31.58
N ILE A 1044 -7.54 -21.05 -31.31
CA ILE A 1044 -7.74 -22.12 -30.32
C ILE A 1044 -7.97 -23.46 -31.02
N TRP A 1045 -7.37 -24.52 -30.48
CA TRP A 1045 -7.44 -25.89 -31.02
C TRP A 1045 -7.59 -26.92 -29.91
N PRO A 1046 -8.21 -28.11 -30.16
CA PRO A 1046 -8.26 -29.18 -29.18
C PRO A 1046 -6.86 -29.57 -28.68
N THR A 1047 -6.76 -29.88 -27.40
CA THR A 1047 -5.49 -30.26 -26.78
C THR A 1047 -4.81 -31.41 -27.55
N ASN A 1048 -3.60 -31.18 -28.05
CA ASN A 1048 -2.82 -32.18 -28.79
C ASN A 1048 -1.32 -32.22 -28.41
N GLU A 1049 -0.90 -31.35 -27.48
CA GLU A 1049 0.47 -31.27 -26.92
C GLU A 1049 1.59 -31.03 -27.96
N THR A 1050 1.24 -30.62 -29.17
CA THR A 1050 2.21 -30.31 -30.23
C THR A 1050 2.97 -29.01 -29.92
N PRO A 1051 4.13 -28.76 -30.56
CA PRO A 1051 4.84 -27.48 -30.46
C PRO A 1051 3.99 -26.26 -30.80
N ALA A 1052 2.92 -26.44 -31.59
CA ALA A 1052 1.99 -25.37 -31.94
C ALA A 1052 1.21 -24.81 -30.75
N GLN A 1053 1.04 -25.59 -29.68
CA GLN A 1053 0.38 -25.17 -28.45
C GLN A 1053 1.37 -24.68 -27.36
N GLN A 1054 2.67 -24.63 -27.67
CA GLN A 1054 3.72 -24.35 -26.69
C GLN A 1054 4.28 -22.93 -26.88
N PHE A 1055 4.35 -22.18 -25.78
CA PHE A 1055 4.76 -20.78 -25.78
C PHE A 1055 5.79 -20.49 -24.71
N GLU A 1056 6.81 -19.68 -25.02
CA GLU A 1056 7.81 -19.25 -24.05
C GLU A 1056 7.50 -17.82 -23.61
N ILE A 1057 7.40 -17.60 -22.30
CA ILE A 1057 7.25 -16.25 -21.74
C ILE A 1057 8.65 -15.80 -21.31
N ILE A 1058 9.04 -14.56 -21.59
CA ILE A 1058 10.23 -13.92 -21.01
C ILE A 1058 9.91 -12.50 -20.55
N THR A 1059 10.52 -12.05 -19.46
CA THR A 1059 10.51 -10.64 -19.07
C THR A 1059 11.22 -9.82 -20.14
N SER A 1060 10.54 -8.81 -20.67
CA SER A 1060 11.06 -7.95 -21.71
C SER A 1060 11.84 -6.79 -21.10
N VAL A 1061 13.04 -6.52 -21.62
CA VAL A 1061 13.81 -5.30 -21.30
C VAL A 1061 13.40 -4.25 -22.32
N LYS A 1062 12.95 -3.06 -21.89
CA LYS A 1062 12.53 -1.99 -22.81
C LYS A 1062 13.68 -1.64 -23.77
N PRO A 1063 13.49 -1.73 -25.09
CA PRO A 1063 14.57 -1.46 -26.03
C PRO A 1063 14.92 0.04 -26.07
N ARG A 1064 16.13 0.41 -25.62
CA ARG A 1064 16.75 1.74 -25.81
C ARG A 1064 17.67 1.71 -27.05
N PRO A 1065 17.79 2.80 -27.84
CA PRO A 1065 18.78 2.90 -28.92
C PRO A 1065 20.22 2.80 -28.37
N PRO A 1066 21.20 2.38 -29.20
CA PRO A 1066 22.57 2.16 -28.76
C PRO A 1066 23.21 3.47 -28.25
N PRO A 1067 23.98 3.44 -27.15
CA PRO A 1067 24.65 4.63 -26.62
C PRO A 1067 25.65 5.23 -27.60
N ALA A 1068 25.79 6.55 -27.59
CA ALA A 1068 26.99 7.21 -28.09
C ALA A 1068 28.21 6.73 -27.28
N ALA A 1069 29.34 6.55 -27.96
CA ALA A 1069 30.55 5.93 -27.41
C ALA A 1069 31.02 6.58 -26.09
N LEU A 1070 31.11 5.78 -25.03
CA LEU A 1070 31.76 6.13 -23.77
C LEU A 1070 33.28 5.81 -23.83
N PRO A 1071 34.14 6.58 -23.14
CA PRO A 1071 35.55 6.26 -22.96
C PRO A 1071 35.76 5.04 -22.03
N PRO A 1072 36.91 4.35 -22.10
CA PRO A 1072 37.05 2.99 -21.57
C PRO A 1072 37.37 2.95 -20.05
N PRO A 1073 36.72 2.07 -19.28
CA PRO A 1073 37.23 1.58 -17.99
C PRO A 1073 38.11 0.30 -18.16
N PRO A 1074 39.06 0.02 -17.24
CA PRO A 1074 39.99 -1.12 -17.32
C PRO A 1074 39.44 -2.42 -16.66
N PRO A 1075 40.07 -3.60 -16.87
CA PRO A 1075 39.60 -4.65 -17.77
C PRO A 1075 38.80 -5.78 -17.07
N SER A 1076 37.50 -5.89 -17.36
CA SER A 1076 36.96 -7.20 -17.75
C SER A 1076 37.16 -7.31 -19.26
N SER A 1077 37.57 -8.48 -19.76
CA SER A 1077 37.78 -8.68 -21.20
C SER A 1077 36.47 -8.67 -22.00
N CYS A 1078 35.32 -8.81 -21.32
CA CYS A 1078 33.99 -8.83 -21.92
C CYS A 1078 33.20 -7.53 -21.68
N PRO A 1079 32.64 -6.91 -22.73
CA PRO A 1079 31.69 -5.80 -22.61
C PRO A 1079 30.46 -6.20 -21.78
N GLN A 1080 30.06 -5.41 -20.79
CA GLN A 1080 28.82 -5.66 -20.05
C GLN A 1080 27.59 -5.31 -20.90
N PHE A 1081 26.52 -6.09 -20.79
CA PHE A 1081 25.25 -5.83 -21.48
C PHE A 1081 24.08 -6.09 -20.53
N GLU A 1082 23.17 -5.12 -20.45
CA GLU A 1082 22.06 -5.11 -19.51
C GLU A 1082 21.13 -6.31 -19.73
N GLY A 1083 20.71 -6.96 -18.64
CA GLY A 1083 19.88 -8.17 -18.67
C GLY A 1083 20.63 -9.48 -18.93
N PHE A 1084 21.96 -9.47 -19.02
CA PHE A 1084 22.79 -10.66 -19.22
C PHE A 1084 23.99 -10.68 -18.27
N VAL A 1085 24.32 -11.87 -17.77
CA VAL A 1085 25.52 -12.11 -16.97
C VAL A 1085 26.67 -12.46 -17.92
N ALA A 1086 27.67 -11.59 -17.98
CA ALA A 1086 28.88 -11.79 -18.79
C ALA A 1086 29.90 -12.68 -18.07
N ARG A 1087 30.52 -13.61 -18.81
CA ARG A 1087 31.61 -14.47 -18.32
C ARG A 1087 32.78 -14.44 -19.29
N ASP A 1088 33.94 -14.07 -18.74
CA ASP A 1088 35.20 -13.91 -19.46
C ASP A 1088 35.82 -15.25 -19.86
N ASN A 1089 36.44 -15.26 -21.04
CA ASN A 1089 37.24 -16.37 -21.58
C ASN A 1089 36.49 -17.71 -21.62
N LEU A 1090 35.20 -17.66 -21.95
CA LEU A 1090 34.32 -18.83 -21.94
C LEU A 1090 33.60 -18.97 -23.28
N GLU A 1091 33.74 -20.13 -23.91
CA GLU A 1091 32.91 -20.58 -25.01
C GLU A 1091 31.87 -21.59 -24.49
N ALA A 1092 30.72 -21.67 -25.15
CA ALA A 1092 29.65 -22.60 -24.81
C ALA A 1092 29.28 -23.47 -26.02
N SER A 1093 29.16 -24.77 -25.81
CA SER A 1093 28.48 -25.67 -26.74
C SER A 1093 26.97 -25.69 -26.42
N GLY A 1094 26.14 -25.96 -27.41
CA GLY A 1094 24.67 -25.99 -27.26
C GLY A 1094 23.96 -25.87 -28.60
N THR A 1095 22.63 -25.86 -28.57
CA THR A 1095 21.82 -25.66 -29.78
C THR A 1095 21.80 -24.19 -30.17
N ASP A 1096 22.33 -23.89 -31.36
CA ASP A 1096 22.35 -22.53 -31.90
C ASP A 1096 21.00 -22.20 -32.54
N ILE A 1097 20.44 -21.03 -32.21
CA ILE A 1097 19.22 -20.48 -32.83
C ILE A 1097 19.59 -19.92 -34.22
N ARG A 1098 20.61 -19.05 -34.24
CA ARG A 1098 21.22 -18.46 -35.43
C ARG A 1098 22.55 -17.80 -35.04
N THR A 1099 23.39 -17.56 -36.04
CA THR A 1099 24.66 -16.84 -35.87
C THR A 1099 24.55 -15.45 -36.47
N LEU A 1100 24.93 -14.45 -35.70
CA LEU A 1100 24.93 -13.04 -36.06
C LEU A 1100 26.36 -12.51 -36.19
N PRO A 1101 26.60 -11.40 -36.91
CA PRO A 1101 27.94 -11.03 -37.33
C PRO A 1101 28.85 -10.53 -36.19
N ASN A 1102 28.28 -10.11 -35.06
CA ASN A 1102 29.05 -9.57 -33.94
C ASN A 1102 28.25 -9.61 -32.63
N PHE A 1103 28.94 -9.31 -31.53
CA PHE A 1103 28.38 -9.16 -30.19
C PHE A 1103 27.15 -8.26 -30.13
N ALA A 1104 27.18 -7.06 -30.71
CA ALA A 1104 26.08 -6.09 -30.60
C ALA A 1104 24.80 -6.63 -31.27
N ALA A 1105 24.93 -7.22 -32.45
CA ALA A 1105 23.82 -7.86 -33.14
C ALA A 1105 23.28 -9.06 -32.34
N ALA A 1106 24.15 -9.85 -31.72
CA ALA A 1106 23.75 -11.00 -30.93
C ALA A 1106 23.08 -10.63 -29.60
N ALA A 1107 23.60 -9.61 -28.91
CA ALA A 1107 23.03 -9.07 -27.69
C ALA A 1107 21.64 -8.51 -27.94
N GLN A 1108 21.50 -7.70 -29.00
CA GLN A 1108 20.23 -7.13 -29.41
C GLN A 1108 19.24 -8.23 -29.82
N ALA A 1109 19.66 -9.20 -30.63
CA ALA A 1109 18.78 -10.29 -31.04
C ALA A 1109 18.35 -11.19 -29.87
N CYS A 1110 19.24 -11.47 -28.93
CA CYS A 1110 18.93 -12.32 -27.79
C CYS A 1110 17.99 -11.61 -26.81
N SER A 1111 18.07 -10.27 -26.69
CA SER A 1111 17.21 -9.50 -25.79
C SER A 1111 15.72 -9.58 -26.14
N PHE A 1112 15.37 -9.81 -27.41
CA PHE A 1112 13.98 -9.97 -27.85
C PHE A 1112 13.63 -11.36 -28.39
N THR A 1113 14.51 -12.36 -28.28
CA THR A 1113 14.21 -13.75 -28.66
C THR A 1113 13.89 -14.57 -27.41
N PRO A 1114 12.62 -14.97 -27.16
CA PRO A 1114 12.20 -15.66 -25.93
C PRO A 1114 12.97 -16.94 -25.62
N TYR A 1115 13.29 -17.74 -26.65
CA TYR A 1115 14.06 -18.96 -26.49
C TYR A 1115 15.57 -18.74 -26.40
N CYS A 1116 16.08 -17.51 -26.51
CA CYS A 1116 17.50 -17.23 -26.35
C CYS A 1116 17.86 -17.16 -24.86
N LYS A 1117 18.59 -18.18 -24.39
CA LYS A 1117 19.06 -18.31 -23.00
C LYS A 1117 20.50 -17.85 -22.83
N ALA A 1118 21.28 -17.85 -23.91
CA ALA A 1118 22.64 -17.33 -23.90
C ALA A 1118 23.09 -16.91 -25.31
N PHE A 1119 24.15 -16.12 -25.39
CA PHE A 1119 24.86 -15.87 -26.64
C PHE A 1119 26.36 -15.70 -26.42
N LEU A 1120 27.14 -15.89 -27.47
CA LEU A 1120 28.59 -15.69 -27.47
C LEU A 1120 28.95 -14.33 -28.10
N SER A 1121 30.08 -13.72 -27.69
CA SER A 1121 30.62 -12.52 -28.34
C SER A 1121 30.94 -12.73 -29.83
N THR A 1122 31.11 -13.98 -30.25
CA THR A 1122 31.27 -14.41 -31.65
C THR A 1122 29.96 -14.42 -32.45
N GLY A 1123 28.82 -14.15 -31.80
CA GLY A 1123 27.54 -13.91 -32.44
C GLY A 1123 26.53 -15.06 -32.43
N GLN A 1124 26.88 -16.20 -31.84
CA GLN A 1124 26.00 -17.38 -31.78
C GLN A 1124 24.97 -17.24 -30.65
N LEU A 1125 23.68 -17.23 -30.99
CA LEU A 1125 22.57 -17.28 -30.02
C LEU A 1125 22.25 -18.72 -29.68
N LYS A 1126 22.00 -19.02 -28.40
CA LYS A 1126 21.83 -20.37 -27.90
C LYS A 1126 20.52 -20.54 -27.14
N THR A 1127 19.80 -21.62 -27.45
CA THR A 1127 18.62 -22.03 -26.66
C THR A 1127 19.01 -22.75 -25.37
N SER A 1128 20.21 -23.30 -25.33
CA SER A 1128 20.75 -24.05 -24.19
C SER A 1128 22.28 -24.00 -24.19
N ILE A 1129 22.88 -24.22 -23.02
CA ILE A 1129 24.31 -24.43 -22.87
C ILE A 1129 24.52 -25.85 -22.37
N SER A 1130 25.10 -26.71 -23.20
CA SER A 1130 25.38 -28.12 -22.85
C SER A 1130 26.72 -28.30 -22.16
N SER A 1131 27.72 -27.49 -22.50
CA SER A 1131 29.01 -27.45 -21.81
C SER A 1131 29.69 -26.11 -22.04
N THR A 1132 30.61 -25.74 -21.15
CA THR A 1132 31.45 -24.55 -21.28
C THR A 1132 32.92 -24.94 -21.31
N THR A 1133 33.69 -24.31 -22.20
CA THR A 1133 35.13 -24.54 -22.34
C THR A 1133 35.85 -23.20 -22.21
N ALA A 1134 37.00 -23.20 -21.53
CA ALA A 1134 37.83 -21.99 -21.46
C ALA A 1134 38.38 -21.66 -22.86
N LYS A 1135 38.07 -20.47 -23.37
CA LYS A 1135 38.56 -19.96 -24.65
C LYS A 1135 38.89 -18.49 -24.53
N ASN A 1136 40.18 -18.21 -24.56
CA ASN A 1136 40.71 -16.86 -24.37
C ASN A 1136 40.18 -15.90 -25.45
N GLY A 1137 39.65 -14.74 -25.04
CA GLY A 1137 39.06 -13.73 -25.94
C GLY A 1137 37.62 -14.01 -26.40
N THR A 1138 36.95 -15.05 -25.90
CA THR A 1138 35.52 -15.29 -26.12
C THR A 1138 34.72 -14.99 -24.86
N CYS A 1139 33.56 -14.36 -25.00
CA CYS A 1139 32.67 -14.00 -23.91
C CYS A 1139 31.37 -14.76 -24.02
N LEU A 1140 30.91 -15.34 -22.91
CA LEU A 1140 29.61 -15.94 -22.80
C LEU A 1140 28.66 -15.04 -22.02
N TYR A 1141 27.50 -14.74 -22.59
CA TYR A 1141 26.45 -13.96 -21.97
C TYR A 1141 25.26 -14.86 -21.69
N THR A 1142 24.94 -15.07 -20.42
CA THR A 1142 23.79 -15.90 -20.01
C THR A 1142 22.65 -15.03 -19.50
N ARG A 1143 21.44 -15.32 -19.96
CA ARG A 1143 20.23 -14.67 -19.47
C ARG A 1143 19.85 -15.24 -18.09
N PRO A 1144 19.51 -14.40 -17.11
CA PRO A 1144 18.92 -14.89 -15.86
C PRO A 1144 17.66 -15.72 -16.12
N ALA A 1145 17.45 -16.79 -15.36
CA ALA A 1145 16.22 -17.57 -15.44
C ALA A 1145 15.07 -16.76 -14.81
N MET A 1146 13.90 -16.73 -15.45
CA MET A 1146 12.70 -16.23 -14.77
C MET A 1146 12.28 -17.20 -13.67
N THR A 1147 12.05 -16.66 -12.47
CA THR A 1147 11.76 -17.43 -11.26
C THR A 1147 10.26 -17.60 -10.99
N ALA A 1148 9.40 -16.70 -11.50
CA ALA A 1148 7.93 -16.80 -11.46
C ALA A 1148 7.27 -15.83 -12.48
N ILE A 1149 6.04 -16.13 -12.91
CA ILE A 1149 5.15 -15.14 -13.55
C ILE A 1149 4.52 -14.30 -12.43
N THR A 1150 4.68 -12.99 -12.49
CA THR A 1150 4.12 -12.05 -11.50
C THR A 1150 3.03 -11.20 -12.14
N ASP A 1151 2.11 -10.69 -11.32
CA ASP A 1151 1.12 -9.71 -11.78
C ASP A 1151 1.79 -8.48 -12.42
N ASN A 1152 1.17 -7.96 -13.47
CA ASN A 1152 1.63 -6.87 -14.34
C ASN A 1152 3.04 -7.04 -14.94
N ALA A 1153 3.50 -8.28 -15.13
CA ALA A 1153 4.78 -8.53 -15.79
C ALA A 1153 4.77 -8.06 -17.27
N TYR A 1154 5.78 -7.26 -17.66
CA TYR A 1154 6.02 -6.87 -19.04
C TYR A 1154 6.82 -7.96 -19.78
N VAL A 1155 6.22 -8.58 -20.80
CA VAL A 1155 6.72 -9.83 -21.38
C VAL A 1155 6.73 -9.83 -22.91
N LEU A 1156 7.56 -10.72 -23.45
CA LEU A 1156 7.46 -11.23 -24.83
C LEU A 1156 6.97 -12.68 -24.76
N ILE A 1157 6.10 -13.07 -25.69
CA ILE A 1157 5.55 -14.43 -25.78
C ILE A 1157 6.02 -15.07 -27.09
N GLY A 1158 6.94 -16.02 -27.00
CA GLY A 1158 7.53 -16.75 -28.12
C GLY A 1158 6.73 -18.01 -28.48
N THR A 1159 6.75 -18.41 -29.74
CA THR A 1159 6.07 -19.63 -30.22
C THR A 1159 7.06 -20.79 -30.37
N ALA A 1160 6.72 -22.03 -30.00
CA ALA A 1160 7.66 -23.15 -30.10
C ALA A 1160 7.79 -23.77 -31.51
N THR A 1161 6.89 -23.40 -32.42
CA THR A 1161 6.94 -23.73 -33.86
C THR A 1161 8.14 -23.07 -34.55
N SER A 1162 8.59 -21.92 -34.06
CA SER A 1162 9.82 -21.25 -34.52
C SER A 1162 10.55 -20.69 -33.31
N TYR A 1163 11.76 -21.18 -33.00
CA TYR A 1163 12.54 -20.68 -31.85
C TYR A 1163 12.90 -19.17 -31.92
N GLY A 1164 12.67 -18.53 -33.07
CA GLY A 1164 12.75 -17.09 -33.26
C GLY A 1164 11.41 -16.38 -33.48
N GLY A 1165 10.28 -17.06 -33.31
CA GLY A 1165 8.92 -16.53 -33.51
C GLY A 1165 8.27 -16.02 -32.23
N CYS A 1166 7.48 -14.95 -32.35
CA CYS A 1166 6.73 -14.26 -31.30
C CYS A 1166 5.27 -14.09 -31.71
N ILE A 1167 4.39 -13.99 -30.72
CA ILE A 1167 3.01 -13.56 -30.95
C ILE A 1167 3.01 -12.04 -31.17
N ASP A 1168 2.45 -11.65 -32.30
CA ASP A 1168 2.38 -10.29 -32.82
C ASP A 1168 0.91 -9.82 -32.88
N GLY A 1169 0.66 -8.63 -32.31
CA GLY A 1169 -0.64 -7.97 -32.28
C GLY A 1169 -0.92 -7.03 -33.45
N GLY A 1170 -0.08 -7.05 -34.50
CA GLY A 1170 -0.19 -6.17 -35.66
C GLY A 1170 -0.09 -4.69 -35.27
N ASN A 1171 -1.10 -3.92 -35.67
CA ASN A 1171 -1.21 -2.50 -35.30
C ASN A 1171 -1.68 -2.26 -33.86
N MET A 1172 -1.93 -3.32 -33.09
CA MET A 1172 -2.39 -3.24 -31.70
C MET A 1172 -3.72 -2.47 -31.56
N THR A 1173 -4.66 -2.72 -32.47
CA THR A 1173 -6.02 -2.13 -32.49
C THR A 1173 -7.10 -3.18 -32.30
N VAL A 1174 -8.32 -2.75 -31.92
CA VAL A 1174 -9.47 -3.66 -31.74
C VAL A 1174 -9.79 -4.40 -33.03
N GLY A 1175 -9.96 -5.72 -32.92
CA GLY A 1175 -10.31 -6.61 -34.03
C GLY A 1175 -9.10 -7.17 -34.78
N GLU A 1176 -7.87 -6.73 -34.47
CA GLU A 1176 -6.67 -7.31 -35.05
C GLU A 1176 -6.52 -8.79 -34.66
N VAL A 1177 -6.21 -9.62 -35.65
CA VAL A 1177 -5.99 -11.06 -35.48
C VAL A 1177 -4.54 -11.27 -35.07
N LEU A 1178 -4.33 -11.97 -33.95
CA LEU A 1178 -3.00 -12.31 -33.46
C LEU A 1178 -2.31 -13.27 -34.42
N ARG A 1179 -1.05 -13.00 -34.75
CA ARG A 1179 -0.25 -13.83 -35.67
C ARG A 1179 1.12 -14.13 -35.10
N GLN A 1180 1.74 -15.19 -35.60
CA GLN A 1180 3.15 -15.46 -35.38
C GLN A 1180 4.00 -14.67 -36.37
N TYR A 1181 5.01 -13.96 -35.87
CA TYR A 1181 6.06 -13.32 -36.67
C TYR A 1181 7.44 -13.55 -36.05
N THR A 1182 8.49 -13.41 -36.85
CA THR A 1182 9.86 -13.44 -36.34
C THR A 1182 10.08 -12.30 -35.34
N CYS A 1183 10.48 -12.63 -34.11
CA CYS A 1183 10.76 -11.68 -33.05
C CYS A 1183 11.83 -10.68 -33.51
N ASN A 1184 11.49 -9.40 -33.48
CA ASN A 1184 12.36 -8.29 -33.86
C ASN A 1184 12.37 -7.15 -32.82
N GLY A 1185 11.65 -7.33 -31.70
CA GLY A 1185 11.55 -6.35 -30.62
C GLY A 1185 10.59 -5.18 -30.87
N THR A 1186 9.83 -5.17 -31.97
CA THR A 1186 8.78 -4.16 -32.21
C THR A 1186 7.72 -4.17 -31.12
N PHE A 1187 7.08 -3.02 -30.88
CA PHE A 1187 6.05 -2.85 -29.86
C PHE A 1187 4.89 -3.86 -29.98
N SER A 1188 4.61 -4.34 -31.20
CA SER A 1188 3.60 -5.35 -31.53
C SER A 1188 3.88 -6.75 -30.93
N HIS A 1189 5.08 -7.00 -30.40
CA HIS A 1189 5.45 -8.27 -29.76
C HIS A 1189 5.34 -8.26 -28.23
N HIS A 1190 5.10 -7.09 -27.61
CA HIS A 1190 5.16 -6.94 -26.15
C HIS A 1190 3.76 -6.94 -25.52
N TRP A 1191 3.68 -7.54 -24.34
CA TRP A 1191 2.44 -7.80 -23.62
C TRP A 1191 2.60 -7.57 -22.11
N PHE A 1192 1.50 -7.34 -21.41
CA PHE A 1192 1.41 -7.38 -19.96
C PHE A 1192 0.61 -8.61 -19.53
N LEU A 1193 1.11 -9.34 -18.53
CA LEU A 1193 0.38 -10.44 -17.88
C LEU A 1193 -0.25 -9.91 -16.59
N GLU A 1194 -1.58 -9.95 -16.52
CA GLU A 1194 -2.38 -9.42 -15.39
C GLU A 1194 -3.12 -10.58 -14.72
N ASP A 1195 -3.04 -10.70 -13.39
CA ASP A 1195 -3.80 -11.69 -12.63
C ASP A 1195 -5.31 -11.35 -12.70
N ALA A 1196 -6.15 -12.31 -13.08
CA ALA A 1196 -7.59 -12.09 -13.22
C ALA A 1196 -8.35 -12.19 -11.88
N SER A 1197 -7.72 -12.65 -10.80
CA SER A 1197 -8.27 -12.72 -9.44
C SER A 1197 -7.89 -11.51 -8.59
N ALA A 1198 -6.80 -10.84 -8.94
CA ALA A 1198 -6.47 -9.56 -8.38
C ALA A 1198 -7.47 -8.53 -8.92
N GLY A 1199 -8.43 -8.13 -8.09
CA GLY A 1199 -9.16 -6.87 -8.23
C GLY A 1199 -8.24 -5.66 -8.05
N THR A 1200 -7.01 -5.72 -8.55
CA THR A 1200 -6.08 -4.59 -8.63
C THR A 1200 -6.39 -3.83 -9.91
N LEU A 1201 -7.35 -2.91 -9.81
CA LEU A 1201 -7.43 -1.81 -10.76
C LEU A 1201 -6.11 -1.04 -10.71
N HIS A 1202 -5.26 -1.25 -11.71
CA HIS A 1202 -4.56 -0.11 -12.30
C HIS A 1202 -5.65 0.81 -12.86
N CYS A 1203 -5.86 1.97 -12.24
CA CYS A 1203 -6.41 3.08 -12.99
C CYS A 1203 -5.40 3.49 -14.09
#